data_AF-A0A9E5EP30-F1
#
_entry.id   AF-A0A9E5EP30-F1
#
_cell.length_a   1.000
_cell.length_b   1.000
_cell.length_c   1.000
_cell.angle_alpha   90.00
_cell.angle_beta   90.00
_cell.angle_gamma   90.00
#
_symmetry.space_group_name_H-M   'P 1'
#
loop_
_entity.id
_entity.type
_entity.pdbx_description
1 polymer ?
#
loop_
_entity_poly.entity_id
_entity_poly.type
_entity_poly.pdbx_seq_one_letter_code
_entity_poly.pdbx_strand_id
1 'polypeptide(L)'
;NADFDGDQMAVHLPLSAEAQAEARVLMLSANNILSPASGRPIVTPTQDLIIGGYYLTQMIEGREGEGRAFRTMAELDNALDNRTVTLHSKIHWYGSTVKKPLETTPGRLILEEALPENYVAQFGHINRALGKGQLSEIVERLSDNYPKATVAASLDRIKSLCYRYASQSGLTFSINDIKAPTDKRAILEKYEDKAEKVETQFRRGIITDQERRQQEVQIWSDATNEVQSAMQQAFKNDRFNPIDMMVGSGARGNMTQLRQIAAMRGLVANPRGDMIPRPIKSNFREGLATLEYFIATPGARKGLVDTALRTADSGYLTRRLHDVAQELIVREEDCGTVQGIWVEDVQPDTPSKRNWLETRLFGRTLHTDVTLSNGTVLPKNSIVGDTELALLREDPAISRVRVRSVLTCESKNGICGKCYGRSLATGSEIELGEAVGVIAAQSIGEPGTQLTMRTFHTGGVAGKDIAGGLPRVVELFEARHPKGASSLARATGVVRIGADDGKGLVVNIIDDSGVEVPLTLPTGSKLKVKDGDSVEAGQLLTDGPIDPKELLEISGIRDTQNYIVDEVQKVYRDQGVAIHDKHIELILRQMTRRYVVQDPGDTQFLPGERVDARLLRETNDQLAKEGKRTAEGRPELMGITKAAISTESWLSAASFQETTRVLTEAAIDGKSDSLIGLKENIIIGKVIPAGTGMDSYNLFGLEYPGYVPQTNYSSDDDAGIAVDPERFGTPKPSSSASVDASELQSVLGVSVLPAGENGAADEATDDIPAESDDDAADDNA
;
A
#
# COMPACT_ATOMS: atom_id res chain seq x y z
N ASN A 1 -3.59 14.06 3.60
CA ASN A 1 -2.44 14.41 4.47
C ASN A 1 -2.50 15.92 4.65
N ALA A 2 -3.11 16.38 5.73
CA ALA A 2 -3.29 17.80 6.00
C ALA A 2 -3.13 18.03 7.50
N ASP A 3 -2.63 19.20 7.89
CA ASP A 3 -2.62 19.68 9.26
C ASP A 3 -3.21 21.09 9.37
N PHE A 4 -3.29 21.61 10.60
CA PHE A 4 -3.96 22.87 10.90
C PHE A 4 -2.98 24.03 11.04
N ASP A 5 -1.95 24.09 10.20
CA ASP A 5 -0.93 25.17 10.21
C ASP A 5 -1.09 26.19 9.07
N GLY A 6 -2.07 26.01 8.19
CA GLY A 6 -2.35 26.89 7.05
C GLY A 6 -2.83 26.18 5.78
N ASP A 7 -2.94 24.85 5.80
CA ASP A 7 -3.46 24.05 4.69
C ASP A 7 -4.86 24.49 4.23
N GLN A 8 -5.10 24.39 2.92
CA GLN A 8 -6.36 24.76 2.27
C GLN A 8 -7.04 23.53 1.67
N MET A 9 -8.38 23.48 1.76
CA MET A 9 -9.20 22.44 1.12
C MET A 9 -10.16 23.07 0.12
N ALA A 10 -10.23 22.50 -1.08
CA ALA A 10 -11.21 22.88 -2.10
C ALA A 10 -12.52 22.12 -1.90
N VAL A 11 -13.65 22.79 -2.10
CA VAL A 11 -15.00 22.21 -1.98
C VAL A 11 -15.68 22.28 -3.34
N HIS A 12 -16.25 21.16 -3.77
CA HIS A 12 -17.00 21.02 -5.03
C HIS A 12 -18.42 20.54 -4.71
N LEU A 13 -19.40 20.98 -5.49
CA LEU A 13 -20.81 20.61 -5.30
C LEU A 13 -21.28 19.69 -6.44
N PRO A 14 -21.69 18.43 -6.17
CA PRO A 14 -22.31 17.57 -7.17
C PRO A 14 -23.70 18.12 -7.55
N LEU A 15 -23.96 18.24 -8.85
CA LEU A 15 -25.19 18.86 -9.34
C LEU A 15 -26.28 17.84 -9.66
N SER A 16 -25.98 16.79 -10.43
CA SER A 16 -26.99 15.79 -10.85
C SER A 16 -27.38 14.86 -9.70
N ALA A 17 -28.57 14.25 -9.81
CA ALA A 17 -29.06 13.30 -8.82
C ALA A 17 -28.15 12.06 -8.72
N GLU A 18 -27.64 11.58 -9.86
CA GLU A 18 -26.71 10.46 -9.96
C GLU A 18 -25.39 10.80 -9.26
N ALA A 19 -24.83 11.98 -9.51
CA ALA A 19 -23.59 12.42 -8.86
C ALA A 19 -23.75 12.59 -7.34
N GLN A 20 -24.91 13.08 -6.88
CA GLN A 20 -25.23 13.16 -5.45
C GLN A 20 -25.35 11.76 -4.83
N ALA A 21 -25.98 10.81 -5.53
CA ALA A 21 -26.09 9.43 -5.08
C ALA A 21 -24.71 8.75 -5.01
N GLU A 22 -23.87 8.89 -6.03
CA GLU A 22 -22.49 8.39 -6.03
C GLU A 22 -21.67 8.97 -4.87
N ALA A 23 -21.73 10.29 -4.66
CA ALA A 23 -21.01 10.94 -3.57
C ALA A 23 -21.45 10.38 -2.20
N ARG A 24 -22.75 10.12 -2.02
CA ARG A 24 -23.31 9.62 -0.75
C ARG A 24 -23.03 8.15 -0.51
N VAL A 25 -23.11 7.32 -1.55
CA VAL A 25 -22.96 5.86 -1.43
C VAL A 25 -21.49 5.45 -1.46
N LEU A 26 -20.70 6.02 -2.36
CA LEU A 26 -19.31 5.59 -2.58
C LEU A 26 -18.28 6.46 -1.86
N MET A 27 -18.47 7.80 -1.85
CA MET A 27 -17.42 8.73 -1.41
C MET A 27 -17.54 9.19 0.05
N LEU A 28 -18.62 8.83 0.75
CA LEU A 28 -18.84 9.24 2.14
C LEU A 28 -17.69 8.77 3.04
N SER A 29 -17.13 9.68 3.84
CA SER A 29 -15.96 9.39 4.69
C SER A 29 -16.18 8.22 5.65
N ALA A 30 -17.41 8.03 6.13
CA ALA A 30 -17.79 6.90 6.99
C ALA A 30 -17.63 5.53 6.32
N ASN A 31 -17.62 5.48 4.98
CA ASN A 31 -17.43 4.23 4.23
C ASN A 31 -15.95 3.90 4.01
N ASN A 32 -15.07 4.89 4.13
CA ASN A 32 -13.64 4.86 3.77
C ASN A 32 -12.75 4.63 5.01
N ILE A 33 -12.94 3.49 5.67
CA ILE A 33 -12.25 3.13 6.92
C ILE A 33 -10.90 2.44 6.62
N LEU A 34 -10.82 1.65 5.56
CA LEU A 34 -9.64 0.86 5.21
C LEU A 34 -8.79 1.57 4.16
N SER A 35 -7.47 1.37 4.24
CA SER A 35 -6.52 1.81 3.23
C SER A 35 -6.58 0.87 2.01
N PRO A 36 -6.80 1.39 0.78
CA PRO A 36 -6.77 0.58 -0.44
C PRO A 36 -5.42 -0.09 -0.71
N ALA A 37 -4.32 0.44 -0.13
CA ALA A 37 -2.97 -0.08 -0.36
C ALA A 37 -2.67 -1.37 0.43
N SER A 38 -3.23 -1.50 1.64
CA SER A 38 -2.87 -2.57 2.59
C SER A 38 -4.06 -3.31 3.18
N GLY A 39 -5.28 -2.80 3.05
CA GLY A 39 -6.47 -3.36 3.69
C GLY A 39 -6.58 -3.07 5.19
N ARG A 40 -5.66 -2.28 5.75
CA ARG A 40 -5.66 -1.92 7.18
C ARG A 40 -6.40 -0.62 7.43
N PRO A 41 -6.97 -0.40 8.64
CA PRO A 41 -7.66 0.84 8.95
C PRO A 41 -6.77 2.07 8.82
N ILE A 42 -7.24 3.09 8.10
CA ILE A 42 -6.57 4.40 7.98
C ILE A 42 -6.97 5.35 9.11
N VAL A 43 -8.18 5.17 9.67
CA VAL A 43 -8.80 6.02 10.69
C VAL A 43 -8.33 5.71 12.12
N THR A 44 -7.06 5.37 12.29
CA THR A 44 -6.50 5.10 13.62
C THR A 44 -6.31 6.38 14.44
N PRO A 45 -6.57 6.38 15.76
CA PRO A 45 -6.31 7.53 16.61
C PRO A 45 -4.85 7.99 16.53
N THR A 46 -4.62 9.30 16.49
CA THR A 46 -3.27 9.89 16.41
C THR A 46 -3.06 10.96 17.48
N GLN A 47 -1.78 11.26 17.77
CA GLN A 47 -1.35 12.35 18.66
C GLN A 47 -2.09 12.34 20.02
N ASP A 48 -2.83 13.39 20.34
CA ASP A 48 -3.47 13.62 21.64
C ASP A 48 -4.50 12.54 21.99
N LEU A 49 -5.14 11.93 20.99
CA LEU A 49 -6.06 10.82 21.22
C LEU A 49 -5.34 9.60 21.80
N ILE A 50 -4.11 9.35 21.35
CA ILE A 50 -3.27 8.28 21.89
C ILE A 50 -2.84 8.62 23.31
N ILE A 51 -2.49 9.88 23.58
CA ILE A 51 -2.12 10.34 24.93
C ILE A 51 -3.30 10.14 25.89
N GLY A 52 -4.49 10.56 25.51
CA GLY A 52 -5.71 10.40 26.31
C GLY A 52 -6.04 8.94 26.61
N GLY A 53 -6.01 8.08 25.58
CA GLY A 53 -6.21 6.64 25.74
C GLY A 53 -5.14 5.98 26.61
N TYR A 54 -3.87 6.36 26.45
CA TYR A 54 -2.77 5.84 27.25
C TYR A 54 -2.87 6.26 28.72
N TYR A 55 -3.12 7.54 28.97
CA TYR A 55 -3.33 8.08 30.32
C TYR A 55 -4.49 7.34 31.01
N LEU A 56 -5.65 7.29 30.35
CA LEU A 56 -6.85 6.67 30.90
C LEU A 56 -6.65 5.20 31.29
N THR A 57 -5.87 4.44 30.51
CA THR A 57 -5.69 3.00 30.69
C THR A 57 -4.47 2.62 31.52
N GLN A 58 -3.73 3.60 32.03
CA GLN A 58 -2.57 3.38 32.86
C GLN A 58 -2.98 2.82 34.23
N MET A 59 -2.17 1.91 34.76
CA MET A 59 -2.34 1.33 36.10
C MET A 59 -1.19 1.77 36.99
N ILE A 60 -1.51 2.15 38.23
CA ILE A 60 -0.52 2.56 39.23
C ILE A 60 -0.78 1.81 40.52
N GLU A 61 0.25 1.11 41.00
CA GLU A 61 0.26 0.48 42.32
C GLU A 61 0.37 1.53 43.44
N GLY A 62 -0.33 1.31 44.55
CA GLY A 62 -0.31 2.18 45.73
C GLY A 62 -1.19 3.42 45.65
N ARG A 63 -2.18 3.45 44.73
CA ARG A 63 -3.14 4.56 44.62
C ARG A 63 -4.32 4.38 45.58
N GLU A 64 -4.96 5.50 45.93
CA GLU A 64 -6.16 5.49 46.76
C GLU A 64 -7.26 4.61 46.17
N GLY A 65 -7.86 3.77 47.01
CA GLY A 65 -8.92 2.84 46.57
C GLY A 65 -8.43 1.55 45.92
N GLU A 66 -7.13 1.23 46.03
CA GLU A 66 -6.58 -0.06 45.59
C GLU A 66 -7.25 -1.26 46.30
N GLY A 67 -7.52 -2.31 45.54
CA GLY A 67 -8.12 -3.56 46.01
C GLY A 67 -9.63 -3.49 46.28
N ARG A 68 -10.28 -2.36 45.97
CA ARG A 68 -11.74 -2.24 46.10
C ARG A 68 -12.46 -3.06 45.03
N ALA A 69 -13.60 -3.62 45.42
CA ALA A 69 -14.45 -4.45 44.59
C ALA A 69 -15.68 -3.69 44.10
N PHE A 70 -15.99 -3.78 42.81
CA PHE A 70 -17.15 -3.15 42.19
C PHE A 70 -17.92 -4.16 41.34
N ARG A 71 -19.26 -4.03 41.32
CA ARG A 71 -20.13 -4.91 40.53
C ARG A 71 -20.73 -4.19 39.32
N THR A 72 -21.08 -2.93 39.47
CA THR A 72 -21.75 -2.14 38.41
C THR A 72 -21.00 -0.86 38.11
N MET A 73 -21.19 -0.32 36.89
CA MET A 73 -20.52 0.92 36.50
C MET A 73 -21.00 2.11 37.34
N ALA A 74 -22.29 2.16 37.68
CA ALA A 74 -22.84 3.21 38.52
C ALA A 74 -22.20 3.28 39.92
N GLU A 75 -21.82 2.14 40.52
CA GLU A 75 -21.06 2.13 41.79
C GLU A 75 -19.65 2.71 41.61
N LEU A 76 -19.03 2.41 40.47
CA LEU A 76 -17.70 2.88 40.12
C LEU A 76 -17.69 4.38 39.84
N ASP A 77 -18.66 4.88 39.09
CA ASP A 77 -18.84 6.31 38.79
C ASP A 77 -19.05 7.10 40.08
N ASN A 78 -19.93 6.63 40.96
CA ASN A 78 -20.12 7.22 42.29
C ASN A 78 -18.82 7.22 43.11
N ALA A 79 -18.00 6.16 43.02
CA ALA A 79 -16.74 6.09 43.74
C ALA A 79 -15.67 7.05 43.17
N LEU A 80 -15.66 7.27 41.86
CA LEU A 80 -14.82 8.23 41.16
C LEU A 80 -15.24 9.68 41.48
N ASP A 81 -16.54 9.97 41.46
CA ASP A 81 -17.11 11.28 41.78
C ASP A 81 -16.82 11.67 43.24
N ASN A 82 -16.95 10.72 44.15
CA ASN A 82 -16.58 10.90 45.56
C ASN A 82 -15.06 10.85 45.80
N ARG A 83 -14.24 10.67 44.76
CA ARG A 83 -12.76 10.57 44.81
C ARG A 83 -12.23 9.51 45.78
N THR A 84 -13.03 8.47 46.02
CA THR A 84 -12.62 7.34 46.87
C THR A 84 -11.80 6.29 46.12
N VAL A 85 -11.77 6.41 44.79
CA VAL A 85 -10.95 5.64 43.84
C VAL A 85 -10.50 6.64 42.76
N THR A 86 -9.31 6.42 42.19
CA THR A 86 -8.81 7.21 41.05
C THR A 86 -8.83 6.38 39.76
N LEU A 87 -8.79 7.04 38.59
CA LEU A 87 -8.83 6.37 37.27
C LEU A 87 -7.80 5.24 37.11
N HIS A 88 -6.65 5.36 37.78
CA HIS A 88 -5.51 4.45 37.64
C HIS A 88 -5.37 3.46 38.82
N SER A 89 -6.30 3.49 39.77
CA SER A 89 -6.28 2.60 40.93
C SER A 89 -6.58 1.16 40.50
N LYS A 90 -5.88 0.20 41.08
CA LYS A 90 -6.12 -1.23 40.83
C LYS A 90 -7.39 -1.68 41.56
N ILE A 91 -8.39 -2.17 40.82
CA ILE A 91 -9.69 -2.61 41.36
C ILE A 91 -10.03 -4.04 40.95
N HIS A 92 -10.97 -4.64 41.68
CA HIS A 92 -11.58 -5.93 41.36
C HIS A 92 -12.98 -5.74 40.77
N TRP A 93 -13.14 -6.07 39.49
CA TRP A 93 -14.41 -5.96 38.76
C TRP A 93 -15.12 -7.30 38.68
N TYR A 94 -16.38 -7.37 39.12
CA TYR A 94 -17.18 -8.59 39.09
C TYR A 94 -18.17 -8.64 37.91
N GLY A 95 -18.61 -7.49 37.41
CA GLY A 95 -19.61 -7.39 36.33
C GLY A 95 -20.91 -8.15 36.62
N SER A 96 -21.73 -8.34 35.58
CA SER A 96 -22.98 -9.09 35.66
C SER A 96 -22.79 -10.62 35.57
N THR A 97 -21.69 -11.08 34.96
CA THR A 97 -21.55 -12.46 34.46
C THR A 97 -20.38 -13.26 35.07
N VAL A 98 -19.49 -12.66 35.87
CA VAL A 98 -18.20 -13.29 36.21
C VAL A 98 -18.20 -13.90 37.62
N LYS A 99 -17.87 -15.20 37.74
CA LYS A 99 -17.66 -15.90 39.02
C LYS A 99 -16.32 -15.58 39.70
N LYS A 100 -15.36 -14.98 38.97
CA LYS A 100 -14.04 -14.57 39.45
C LYS A 100 -13.82 -13.07 39.18
N PRO A 101 -13.25 -12.30 40.12
CA PRO A 101 -12.98 -10.89 39.89
C PRO A 101 -11.92 -10.69 38.81
N LEU A 102 -12.17 -9.78 37.86
CA LEU A 102 -11.16 -9.27 36.94
C LEU A 102 -10.36 -8.15 37.63
N GLU A 103 -9.04 -8.28 37.67
CA GLU A 103 -8.17 -7.17 38.09
C GLU A 103 -8.01 -6.18 36.94
N THR A 104 -8.49 -4.95 37.13
CA THR A 104 -8.47 -3.88 36.11
C THR A 104 -8.35 -2.50 36.75
N THR A 105 -8.50 -1.43 35.96
CA THR A 105 -8.59 -0.04 36.44
C THR A 105 -9.93 0.58 36.03
N PRO A 106 -10.43 1.59 36.78
CA PRO A 106 -11.65 2.29 36.39
C PRO A 106 -11.57 2.88 34.98
N GLY A 107 -10.44 3.47 34.60
CA GLY A 107 -10.28 4.07 33.28
C GLY A 107 -10.36 3.08 32.12
N ARG A 108 -9.93 1.82 32.31
CA ARG A 108 -10.08 0.77 31.30
C ARG A 108 -11.55 0.40 31.07
N LEU A 109 -12.34 0.31 32.14
CA LEU A 109 -13.78 0.02 32.05
C LEU A 109 -14.55 1.17 31.37
N ILE A 110 -14.21 2.42 31.70
CA ILE A 110 -14.79 3.61 31.04
C ILE A 110 -14.54 3.57 29.53
N LEU A 111 -13.36 3.11 29.10
CA LEU A 111 -13.07 2.96 27.68
C LEU A 111 -13.87 1.82 27.03
N GLU A 112 -14.08 0.71 27.74
CA GLU A 112 -14.88 -0.42 27.24
C GLU A 112 -16.32 -0.02 26.91
N GLU A 113 -16.91 0.95 27.63
CA GLU A 113 -18.24 1.50 27.31
C GLU A 113 -18.31 2.22 25.96
N ALA A 114 -17.17 2.69 25.42
CA ALA A 114 -17.13 3.29 24.09
C ALA A 114 -17.25 2.24 22.97
N LEU A 115 -17.00 0.96 23.28
CA LEU A 115 -17.01 -0.16 22.34
C LEU A 115 -18.41 -0.77 22.19
N PRO A 116 -18.65 -1.58 21.13
CA PRO A 116 -19.91 -2.31 20.98
C PRO A 116 -20.17 -3.29 22.14
N GLU A 117 -21.44 -3.50 22.50
CA GLU A 117 -21.85 -4.31 23.66
C GLU A 117 -21.29 -5.74 23.66
N ASN A 118 -21.19 -6.37 22.48
CA ASN A 118 -20.66 -7.72 22.30
C ASN A 118 -19.13 -7.78 22.13
N TYR A 119 -18.42 -6.66 22.13
CA TYR A 119 -16.97 -6.62 21.93
C TYR A 119 -16.22 -7.40 23.02
N VAL A 120 -16.55 -7.13 24.28
CA VAL A 120 -15.90 -7.78 25.44
C VAL A 120 -16.20 -9.28 25.47
N ALA A 121 -17.40 -9.69 25.06
CA ALA A 121 -17.77 -11.09 24.98
C ALA A 121 -16.97 -11.84 23.92
N GLN A 122 -16.61 -11.17 22.81
CA GLN A 122 -15.90 -11.78 21.69
C GLN A 122 -14.37 -11.74 21.86
N PHE A 123 -13.81 -10.65 22.37
CA PHE A 123 -12.36 -10.40 22.41
C PHE A 123 -11.76 -10.33 23.83
N GLY A 124 -12.60 -10.38 24.86
CA GLY A 124 -12.20 -10.21 26.25
C GLY A 124 -12.01 -8.75 26.65
N HIS A 125 -11.76 -8.56 27.95
CA HIS A 125 -11.53 -7.25 28.56
C HIS A 125 -10.16 -6.65 28.20
N ILE A 126 -10.09 -5.32 28.14
CA ILE A 126 -8.87 -4.55 27.89
C ILE A 126 -8.08 -4.42 29.19
N ASN A 127 -7.07 -5.28 29.38
CA ASN A 127 -6.26 -5.29 30.60
C ASN A 127 -4.80 -4.81 30.42
N ARG A 128 -4.56 -3.92 29.45
CA ARG A 128 -3.24 -3.35 29.16
C ARG A 128 -3.35 -1.84 28.92
N ALA A 129 -2.24 -1.12 29.12
CA ALA A 129 -2.15 0.28 28.72
C ALA A 129 -2.20 0.37 27.19
N LEU A 130 -3.00 1.30 26.68
CA LEU A 130 -3.24 1.45 25.26
C LEU A 130 -2.36 2.55 24.68
N GLY A 131 -1.30 2.15 23.99
CA GLY A 131 -0.57 3.05 23.09
C GLY A 131 -1.11 2.99 21.67
N LYS A 132 -0.37 3.61 20.75
CA LYS A 132 -0.70 3.65 19.31
C LYS A 132 -0.97 2.26 18.72
N GLY A 133 -0.12 1.28 19.04
CA GLY A 133 -0.22 -0.08 18.50
C GLY A 133 -1.49 -0.80 18.97
N GLN A 134 -1.79 -0.73 20.26
CA GLN A 134 -2.96 -1.41 20.83
C GLN A 134 -4.27 -0.73 20.42
N LEU A 135 -4.29 0.60 20.28
CA LEU A 135 -5.46 1.31 19.72
C LEU A 135 -5.68 0.92 18.26
N SER A 136 -4.61 0.78 17.47
CA SER A 136 -4.72 0.33 16.07
C SER A 136 -5.28 -1.10 15.99
N GLU A 137 -4.85 -2.00 16.88
CA GLU A 137 -5.37 -3.37 17.00
C GLU A 137 -6.88 -3.39 17.33
N ILE A 138 -7.35 -2.49 18.20
CA ILE A 138 -8.77 -2.36 18.51
C ILE A 138 -9.56 -1.89 17.28
N VAL A 139 -9.07 -0.89 16.55
CA VAL A 139 -9.73 -0.39 15.33
C VAL A 139 -9.78 -1.45 14.23
N GLU A 140 -8.72 -2.25 14.08
CA GLU A 140 -8.66 -3.38 13.15
C GLU A 140 -9.74 -4.41 13.48
N ARG A 141 -9.81 -4.86 14.75
CA ARG A 141 -10.87 -5.78 15.21
C ARG A 141 -12.28 -5.23 14.99
N LEU A 142 -12.48 -3.93 15.24
CA LEU A 142 -13.76 -3.28 14.97
C LEU A 142 -14.10 -3.34 13.49
N SER A 143 -13.15 -2.98 12.62
CA SER A 143 -13.36 -2.94 11.17
C SER A 143 -13.67 -4.32 10.57
N ASP A 144 -13.06 -5.38 11.10
CA ASP A 144 -13.18 -6.73 10.52
C ASP A 144 -14.45 -7.46 10.97
N ASN A 145 -14.98 -7.12 12.15
CA ASN A 145 -16.05 -7.89 12.80
C ASN A 145 -17.38 -7.16 12.92
N TYR A 146 -17.42 -5.85 12.66
CA TYR A 146 -18.60 -5.02 12.86
C TYR A 146 -19.00 -4.26 11.60
N PRO A 147 -20.30 -3.96 11.41
CA PRO A 147 -20.76 -3.10 10.33
C PRO A 147 -20.14 -1.70 10.42
N LYS A 148 -19.86 -1.10 9.25
CA LYS A 148 -19.21 0.22 9.14
C LYS A 148 -19.87 1.31 9.99
N ALA A 149 -21.20 1.32 10.08
CA ALA A 149 -21.95 2.28 10.90
C ALA A 149 -21.62 2.17 12.40
N THR A 150 -21.56 0.93 12.92
CA THR A 150 -21.20 0.65 14.32
C THR A 150 -19.74 1.02 14.59
N VAL A 151 -18.85 0.74 13.62
CA VAL A 151 -17.43 1.13 13.71
C VAL A 151 -17.30 2.64 13.79
N ALA A 152 -17.94 3.40 12.89
CA ALA A 152 -17.91 4.86 12.88
C ALA A 152 -18.41 5.45 14.22
N ALA A 153 -19.55 4.97 14.72
CA ALA A 153 -20.08 5.42 16.01
C ALA A 153 -19.14 5.10 17.19
N SER A 154 -18.49 3.94 17.18
CA SER A 154 -17.53 3.54 18.21
C SER A 154 -16.26 4.40 18.15
N LEU A 155 -15.75 4.70 16.95
CA LEU A 155 -14.60 5.59 16.76
C LEU A 155 -14.88 7.01 17.25
N ASP A 156 -16.08 7.55 17.03
CA ASP A 156 -16.47 8.86 17.56
C ASP A 156 -16.56 8.87 19.08
N ARG A 157 -17.07 7.79 19.70
CA ARG A 157 -17.07 7.66 21.17
C ARG A 157 -15.65 7.60 21.73
N ILE A 158 -14.78 6.78 21.12
CA ILE A 158 -13.35 6.70 21.50
C ILE A 158 -12.69 8.07 21.37
N LYS A 159 -12.92 8.77 20.26
CA LYS A 159 -12.39 10.12 20.00
C LYS A 159 -12.79 11.10 21.11
N SER A 160 -14.09 11.20 21.40
CA SER A 160 -14.62 12.12 22.42
C SER A 160 -14.05 11.83 23.81
N LEU A 161 -13.96 10.54 24.16
CA LEU A 161 -13.48 10.08 25.46
C LEU A 161 -11.97 10.31 25.61
N CYS A 162 -11.18 9.94 24.60
CA CYS A 162 -9.75 10.21 24.59
C CYS A 162 -9.44 11.71 24.65
N TYR A 163 -10.15 12.57 23.90
CA TYR A 163 -9.96 14.02 24.02
C TYR A 163 -10.30 14.55 25.42
N ARG A 164 -11.42 14.11 26.00
CA ARG A 164 -11.81 14.51 27.37
C ARG A 164 -10.70 14.19 28.37
N TYR A 165 -10.19 12.96 28.36
CA TYR A 165 -9.17 12.53 29.31
C TYR A 165 -7.78 13.08 28.97
N ALA A 166 -7.46 13.34 27.70
CA ALA A 166 -6.26 14.07 27.32
C ALA A 166 -6.27 15.48 27.92
N SER A 167 -7.38 16.22 27.81
CA SER A 167 -7.51 17.55 28.42
C SER A 167 -7.45 17.51 29.95
N GLN A 168 -8.13 16.54 30.58
CA GLN A 168 -8.14 16.40 32.04
C GLN A 168 -6.79 15.96 32.62
N SER A 169 -5.97 15.25 31.84
CA SER A 169 -4.63 14.85 32.27
C SER A 169 -3.74 16.05 32.61
N GLY A 170 -4.04 17.23 32.05
CA GLY A 170 -3.25 18.44 32.26
C GLY A 170 -1.80 18.29 31.79
N LEU A 171 -1.54 17.38 30.85
CA LEU A 171 -0.20 17.06 30.39
C LEU A 171 0.42 18.30 29.75
N THR A 172 1.48 18.79 30.38
CA THR A 172 2.29 19.92 29.94
C THR A 172 3.73 19.48 29.80
N PHE A 173 4.53 20.23 29.07
CA PHE A 173 5.97 20.01 29.01
C PHE A 173 6.70 21.30 29.39
N SER A 174 7.79 21.15 30.11
CA SER A 174 8.67 22.22 30.55
C SER A 174 10.12 21.81 30.34
N ILE A 175 11.02 22.78 30.45
CA ILE A 175 12.45 22.46 30.41
C ILE A 175 12.82 21.48 31.52
N ASN A 176 12.17 21.51 32.70
CA ASN A 176 12.52 20.65 33.83
C ASN A 176 12.22 19.17 33.60
N ASP A 177 11.29 18.86 32.71
CA ASP A 177 10.91 17.47 32.40
C ASP A 177 12.00 16.75 31.57
N ILE A 178 12.88 17.50 30.91
CA ILE A 178 13.97 16.97 30.09
C ILE A 178 15.16 16.59 30.97
N LYS A 179 15.11 15.44 31.65
CA LYS A 179 16.22 15.03 32.53
C LYS A 179 17.43 14.55 31.71
N ALA A 180 18.52 15.33 31.77
CA ALA A 180 19.80 14.90 31.22
C ALA A 180 20.43 13.83 32.15
N PRO A 181 21.07 12.78 31.61
CA PRO A 181 21.72 11.76 32.43
C PRO A 181 22.89 12.37 33.20
N THR A 182 22.95 12.11 34.51
CA THR A 182 24.02 12.61 35.41
C THR A 182 25.40 12.12 34.98
N ASP A 183 25.45 10.91 34.41
CA ASP A 183 26.69 10.24 34.03
C ASP A 183 27.22 10.70 32.66
N LYS A 184 26.52 11.61 31.98
CA LYS A 184 26.88 12.10 30.63
C LYS A 184 28.34 12.53 30.55
N ARG A 185 28.81 13.33 31.51
CA ARG A 185 30.19 13.88 31.50
C ARG A 185 31.23 12.77 31.62
N ALA A 186 31.03 11.85 32.57
CA ALA A 186 31.94 10.73 32.79
C ALA A 186 32.02 9.80 31.56
N ILE A 187 30.88 9.55 30.90
CA ILE A 187 30.83 8.77 29.66
C ILE A 187 31.62 9.50 28.56
N LEU A 188 31.38 10.79 28.36
CA LEU A 188 32.06 11.56 27.31
C LEU A 188 33.58 11.62 27.52
N GLU A 189 34.06 11.83 28.73
CA GLU A 189 35.49 11.86 29.06
C GLU A 189 36.18 10.53 28.72
N LYS A 190 35.56 9.39 29.07
CA LYS A 190 36.05 8.04 28.74
C LYS A 190 36.24 7.83 27.22
N TYR A 191 35.35 8.37 26.40
CA TYR A 191 35.44 8.24 24.94
C TYR A 191 36.36 9.29 24.31
N GLU A 192 36.50 10.46 24.93
CA GLU A 192 37.47 11.48 24.54
C GLU A 192 38.91 10.97 24.68
N ASP A 193 39.23 10.32 25.80
CA ASP A 193 40.53 9.67 26.02
C ASP A 193 40.85 8.60 24.97
N LYS A 194 39.82 7.88 24.50
CA LYS A 194 39.97 6.87 23.44
C LYS A 194 40.25 7.55 22.09
N ALA A 195 39.52 8.61 21.77
CA ALA A 195 39.74 9.37 20.54
C ALA A 195 41.13 10.01 20.53
N GLU A 196 41.61 10.55 21.66
CA GLU A 196 42.95 11.12 21.78
C GLU A 196 44.06 10.09 21.57
N LYS A 197 43.86 8.83 22.02
CA LYS A 197 44.79 7.72 21.74
C LYS A 197 44.89 7.43 20.23
N VAL A 198 43.75 7.41 19.53
CA VAL A 198 43.70 7.21 18.08
C VAL A 198 44.41 8.35 17.34
N GLU A 199 44.14 9.59 17.72
CA GLU A 199 44.83 10.77 17.17
C GLU A 199 46.35 10.75 17.47
N THR A 200 46.75 10.28 18.65
CA THR A 200 48.18 10.10 19.00
C THR A 200 48.85 9.02 18.15
N GLN A 201 48.15 7.91 17.88
CA GLN A 201 48.65 6.86 16.99
C GLN A 201 48.82 7.37 15.55
N PHE A 202 47.88 8.19 15.08
CA PHE A 202 47.97 8.84 13.76
C PHE A 202 49.18 9.79 13.69
N ARG A 203 49.38 10.64 14.71
CA ARG A 203 50.55 11.54 14.77
C ARG A 203 51.88 10.81 14.83
N ARG A 204 51.90 9.60 15.40
CA ARG A 204 53.08 8.72 15.42
C ARG A 204 53.28 7.92 14.12
N GLY A 205 52.38 8.05 13.14
CA GLY A 205 52.44 7.32 11.87
C GLY A 205 52.10 5.84 11.98
N ILE A 206 51.42 5.40 13.05
CA ILE A 206 51.06 3.99 13.27
C ILE A 206 49.84 3.60 12.44
N ILE A 207 48.91 4.53 12.23
CA ILE A 207 47.66 4.33 11.48
C ILE A 207 47.54 5.37 10.36
N THR A 208 46.75 5.04 9.34
CA THR A 208 46.43 5.95 8.23
C THR A 208 45.28 6.91 8.58
N ASP A 209 45.08 7.98 7.79
CA ASP A 209 43.97 8.93 8.01
C ASP A 209 42.59 8.25 7.84
N GLN A 210 42.49 7.28 6.93
CA GLN A 210 41.25 6.56 6.69
C GLN A 210 40.88 5.67 7.89
N GLU A 211 41.85 4.94 8.43
CA GLU A 211 41.68 4.14 9.65
C GLU A 211 41.36 5.02 10.85
N ARG A 212 42.05 6.17 10.98
CA ARG A 212 41.75 7.16 12.03
C ARG A 212 40.28 7.56 12.00
N ARG A 213 39.77 8.02 10.85
CA ARG A 213 38.38 8.47 10.72
C ARG A 213 37.39 7.35 11.02
N GLN A 214 37.64 6.13 10.54
CA GLN A 214 36.76 5.00 10.78
C GLN A 214 36.70 4.64 12.29
N GLN A 215 37.84 4.63 12.96
CA GLN A 215 37.91 4.38 14.40
C GLN A 215 37.25 5.51 15.20
N GLU A 216 37.49 6.78 14.86
CA GLU A 216 36.83 7.92 15.51
C GLU A 216 35.31 7.87 15.37
N VAL A 217 34.80 7.55 14.17
CA VAL A 217 33.36 7.40 13.92
C VAL A 217 32.78 6.28 14.78
N GLN A 218 33.46 5.13 14.89
CA GLN A 218 33.00 4.03 15.73
C GLN A 218 32.97 4.42 17.21
N ILE A 219 34.05 5.03 17.72
CA ILE A 219 34.18 5.48 19.11
C ILE A 219 33.02 6.42 19.48
N TRP A 220 32.73 7.41 18.64
CA TRP A 220 31.66 8.38 18.91
C TRP A 220 30.25 7.83 18.69
N SER A 221 30.09 6.85 17.79
CA SER A 221 28.83 6.10 17.64
C SER A 221 28.52 5.31 18.93
N ASP A 222 29.52 4.60 19.46
CA ASP A 222 29.40 3.85 20.71
C ASP A 222 29.09 4.78 21.90
N ALA A 223 29.78 5.93 21.98
CA ALA A 223 29.51 6.95 23.00
C ALA A 223 28.05 7.45 22.93
N THR A 224 27.55 7.73 21.72
CA THR A 224 26.17 8.20 21.52
C THR A 224 25.14 7.16 21.98
N ASN A 225 25.41 5.87 21.76
CA ASN A 225 24.54 4.77 22.19
C ASN A 225 24.60 4.54 23.71
N GLU A 226 25.77 4.66 24.35
CA GLU A 226 25.93 4.54 25.81
C GLU A 226 25.18 5.67 26.53
N VAL A 227 25.34 6.93 26.08
CA VAL A 227 24.61 8.08 26.64
C VAL A 227 23.09 7.96 26.41
N GLN A 228 22.66 7.46 25.25
CA GLN A 228 21.24 7.22 24.98
C GLN A 228 20.64 6.20 25.96
N SER A 229 21.37 5.14 26.28
CA SER A 229 20.92 4.11 27.21
C SER A 229 20.81 4.65 28.64
N ALA A 230 21.80 5.44 29.08
CA ALA A 230 21.76 6.12 30.38
C ALA A 230 20.56 7.09 30.48
N MET A 231 20.29 7.85 29.41
CA MET A 231 19.13 8.73 29.33
C MET A 231 17.81 7.95 29.47
N GLN A 232 17.65 6.83 28.78
CA GLN A 232 16.44 6.00 28.87
C GLN A 232 16.17 5.50 30.30
N GLN A 233 17.22 5.10 31.01
CA GLN A 233 17.09 4.67 32.41
C GLN A 233 16.66 5.83 33.31
N ALA A 234 17.21 7.03 33.09
CA ALA A 234 16.82 8.23 33.84
C ALA A 234 15.34 8.59 33.66
N PHE A 235 14.81 8.49 32.44
CA PHE A 235 13.38 8.71 32.17
C PHE A 235 12.48 7.63 32.76
N LYS A 236 12.87 6.35 32.67
CA LYS A 236 12.08 5.25 33.26
C LYS A 236 11.96 5.32 34.77
N ASN A 237 12.98 5.86 35.44
CA ASN A 237 12.95 6.06 36.89
C ASN A 237 12.01 7.21 37.29
N ASP A 238 11.72 8.13 36.36
CA ASP A 238 10.86 9.29 36.58
C ASP A 238 9.40 8.97 36.25
N ARG A 239 8.68 8.47 37.24
CA ARG A 239 7.26 8.10 37.07
C ARG A 239 6.45 9.35 36.69
N PHE A 240 5.58 9.22 35.67
CA PHE A 240 4.73 10.30 35.14
C PHE A 240 5.46 11.47 34.48
N ASN A 241 6.66 11.24 33.93
CA ASN A 241 7.26 12.25 33.06
C ASN A 241 6.41 12.44 31.78
N PRO A 242 5.94 13.66 31.47
CA PRO A 242 5.13 13.95 30.29
C PRO A 242 5.78 13.51 28.97
N ILE A 243 7.10 13.66 28.87
CA ILE A 243 7.87 13.34 27.66
C ILE A 243 7.97 11.83 27.48
N ASP A 244 8.18 11.09 28.58
CA ASP A 244 8.17 9.63 28.54
C ASP A 244 6.79 9.10 28.16
N MET A 245 5.71 9.72 28.65
CA MET A 245 4.34 9.36 28.24
C MET A 245 4.09 9.62 26.74
N MET A 246 4.53 10.76 26.20
CA MET A 246 4.37 11.08 24.77
C MET A 246 5.10 10.07 23.86
N VAL A 247 6.35 9.76 24.20
CA VAL A 247 7.19 8.85 23.41
C VAL A 247 6.80 7.39 23.65
N GLY A 248 6.55 7.00 24.90
CA GLY A 248 6.20 5.64 25.31
C GLY A 248 4.81 5.19 24.84
N SER A 249 3.85 6.12 24.76
CA SER A 249 2.54 5.85 24.14
C SER A 249 2.61 5.75 22.61
N GLY A 250 3.67 6.27 22.00
CA GLY A 250 3.79 6.39 20.54
C GLY A 250 2.92 7.50 19.94
N ALA A 251 2.42 8.43 20.76
CA ALA A 251 1.61 9.56 20.34
C ALA A 251 2.39 10.54 19.46
N ARG A 252 3.54 10.98 19.96
CA ARG A 252 4.45 11.91 19.25
C ARG A 252 5.86 11.80 19.79
N GLY A 253 6.82 11.86 18.87
CA GLY A 253 8.24 11.83 19.21
C GLY A 253 8.87 10.45 19.07
N ASN A 254 10.19 10.43 18.84
CA ASN A 254 11.01 9.22 18.83
C ASN A 254 12.14 9.36 19.85
N MET A 255 12.61 8.24 20.38
CA MET A 255 13.77 8.14 21.26
C MET A 255 15.03 8.84 20.68
N THR A 256 15.22 8.79 19.36
CA THR A 256 16.31 9.50 18.68
C THR A 256 16.17 11.02 18.79
N GLN A 257 14.94 11.56 18.75
CA GLN A 257 14.69 12.99 18.94
C GLN A 257 14.90 13.38 20.40
N LEU A 258 14.42 12.55 21.32
CA LEU A 258 14.65 12.75 22.76
C LEU A 258 16.14 12.80 23.10
N ARG A 259 16.93 11.92 22.49
CA ARG A 259 18.40 11.92 22.59
C ARG A 259 19.01 13.25 22.18
N GLN A 260 18.56 13.85 21.08
CA GLN A 260 19.09 15.14 20.62
C GLN A 260 18.74 16.29 21.58
N ILE A 261 17.62 16.18 22.29
CA ILE A 261 17.16 17.20 23.24
C ILE A 261 17.87 17.06 24.60
N ALA A 262 17.97 15.86 25.15
CA ALA A 262 18.39 15.62 26.54
C ALA A 262 19.81 15.06 26.69
N ALA A 263 20.33 14.33 25.69
CA ALA A 263 21.61 13.63 25.78
C ALA A 263 22.70 14.36 24.99
N MET A 264 22.80 14.10 23.69
CA MET A 264 23.74 14.73 22.77
C MET A 264 23.23 14.59 21.33
N ARG A 265 23.67 15.49 20.45
CA ARG A 265 23.32 15.39 19.03
C ARG A 265 24.11 14.29 18.30
N GLY A 266 25.40 14.14 18.63
CA GLY A 266 26.26 13.09 18.07
C GLY A 266 26.93 13.49 16.75
N LEU A 267 27.27 12.49 15.94
CA LEU A 267 27.92 12.67 14.64
C LEU A 267 26.92 13.21 13.60
N VAL A 268 27.43 14.06 12.69
CA VAL A 268 26.65 14.64 11.59
C VAL A 268 27.31 14.27 10.27
N ALA A 269 26.51 13.94 9.27
CA ALA A 269 26.98 13.67 7.92
C ALA A 269 27.18 14.97 7.13
N ASN A 270 28.24 15.01 6.32
CA ASN A 270 28.43 16.06 5.33
C ASN A 270 27.45 15.87 4.14
N PRO A 271 27.36 16.82 3.19
CA PRO A 271 26.49 16.67 2.02
C PRO A 271 26.80 15.47 1.11
N ARG A 272 28.01 14.89 1.19
CA ARG A 272 28.40 13.69 0.46
C ARG A 272 27.98 12.39 1.15
N GLY A 273 27.58 12.46 2.43
CA GLY A 273 27.22 11.30 3.24
C GLY A 273 28.34 10.83 4.19
N ASP A 274 29.53 11.43 4.14
CA ASP A 274 30.61 11.07 5.06
C ASP A 274 30.34 11.65 6.45
N MET A 275 30.56 10.84 7.48
CA MET A 275 30.45 11.27 8.87
C MET A 275 31.61 12.19 9.22
N ILE A 276 31.30 13.37 9.76
CA ILE A 276 32.31 14.31 10.24
C ILE A 276 32.87 13.75 11.56
N PRO A 277 34.19 13.48 11.66
CA PRO A 277 34.78 12.79 12.83
C PRO A 277 34.75 13.62 14.12
N ARG A 278 34.31 14.88 14.07
CA ARG A 278 34.05 15.72 15.24
C ARG A 278 32.56 15.67 15.60
N PRO A 279 32.17 15.06 16.72
CA PRO A 279 30.77 15.01 17.15
C PRO A 279 30.32 16.34 17.75
N ILE A 280 29.01 16.50 17.84
CA ILE A 280 28.36 17.54 18.64
C ILE A 280 28.03 16.93 20.01
N LYS A 281 28.72 17.40 21.05
CA LYS A 281 28.61 16.87 22.43
C LYS A 281 27.44 17.51 23.18
N SER A 282 27.13 18.75 22.83
CA SER A 282 26.01 19.50 23.38
C SER A 282 24.67 18.93 22.90
N ASN A 283 23.60 19.25 23.63
CA ASN A 283 22.22 18.95 23.26
C ASN A 283 21.41 20.24 23.13
N PHE A 284 20.17 20.15 22.65
CA PHE A 284 19.33 21.35 22.48
C PHE A 284 18.93 22.01 23.80
N ARG A 285 18.87 21.26 24.91
CA ARG A 285 18.60 21.83 26.25
C ARG A 285 19.75 22.73 26.73
N GLU A 286 20.99 22.29 26.52
CA GLU A 286 22.21 23.01 26.93
C GLU A 286 22.54 24.17 25.98
N GLY A 287 22.08 24.08 24.73
CA GLY A 287 22.44 25.00 23.66
C GLY A 287 23.68 24.51 22.89
N LEU A 288 23.81 24.96 21.65
CA LEU A 288 24.90 24.57 20.75
C LEU A 288 25.90 25.71 20.61
N ALA A 289 27.20 25.40 20.62
CA ALA A 289 28.21 26.38 20.25
C ALA A 289 28.10 26.76 18.76
N THR A 290 28.58 27.94 18.37
CA THR A 290 28.50 28.44 16.98
C THR A 290 29.07 27.44 15.97
N LEU A 291 30.20 26.80 16.29
CA LEU A 291 30.82 25.80 15.42
C LEU A 291 30.00 24.51 15.33
N GLU A 292 29.44 24.03 16.45
CA GLU A 292 28.57 22.85 16.47
C GLU A 292 27.29 23.10 15.65
N TYR A 293 26.70 24.29 15.79
CA TYR A 293 25.54 24.69 15.00
C TYR A 293 25.89 24.76 13.51
N PHE A 294 27.04 25.36 13.16
CA PHE A 294 27.51 25.43 11.77
C PHE A 294 27.70 24.04 11.16
N ILE A 295 28.32 23.10 11.88
CA ILE A 295 28.52 21.70 11.45
C ILE A 295 27.18 20.98 11.22
N ALA A 296 26.14 21.33 11.97
CA ALA A 296 24.80 20.76 11.80
C ALA A 296 24.04 21.26 10.56
N THR A 297 24.40 22.45 10.04
CA THR A 297 23.64 23.10 8.95
C THR A 297 23.65 22.38 7.59
N PRO A 298 24.77 21.80 7.09
CA PRO A 298 24.79 21.25 5.74
C PRO A 298 23.87 20.03 5.60
N GLY A 299 23.83 19.17 6.63
CA GLY A 299 22.94 18.01 6.67
C GLY A 299 21.46 18.42 6.71
N ALA A 300 21.11 19.41 7.55
CA ALA A 300 19.75 19.93 7.62
C ALA A 300 19.30 20.59 6.31
N ARG A 301 20.16 21.42 5.70
CA ARG A 301 19.87 22.07 4.42
C ARG A 301 19.66 21.04 3.30
N LYS A 302 20.53 20.02 3.22
CA LYS A 302 20.39 18.96 2.23
C LYS A 302 19.03 18.25 2.36
N GLY A 303 18.63 17.90 3.59
CA GLY A 303 17.32 17.27 3.84
C GLY A 303 16.14 18.11 3.37
N LEU A 304 16.14 19.43 3.63
CA LEU A 304 15.09 20.34 3.16
C LEU A 304 15.07 20.45 1.63
N VAL A 305 16.23 20.60 0.98
CA VAL A 305 16.33 20.71 -0.48
C VAL A 305 15.88 19.43 -1.16
N ASP A 306 16.31 18.27 -0.68
CA ASP A 306 15.92 16.98 -1.24
C ASP A 306 14.42 16.72 -1.06
N THR A 307 13.82 17.13 0.06
CA THR A 307 12.37 17.03 0.27
C THR A 307 11.60 17.85 -0.78
N ALA A 308 12.06 19.09 -1.04
CA ALA A 308 11.44 19.94 -2.04
C ALA A 308 11.60 19.39 -3.48
N LEU A 309 12.79 18.91 -3.85
CA LEU A 309 13.07 18.41 -5.20
C LEU A 309 12.40 17.06 -5.49
N ARG A 310 12.50 16.11 -4.55
CA ARG A 310 12.07 14.72 -4.79
C ARG A 310 10.55 14.52 -4.71
N THR A 311 9.81 15.51 -4.21
CA THR A 311 8.34 15.46 -4.21
C THR A 311 7.81 15.36 -5.65
N ALA A 312 8.45 16.07 -6.60
CA ALA A 312 8.09 16.01 -8.01
C ALA A 312 8.35 14.62 -8.63
N ASP A 313 9.46 13.96 -8.26
CA ASP A 313 9.83 12.64 -8.79
C ASP A 313 8.80 11.55 -8.43
N SER A 314 8.26 11.61 -7.21
CA SER A 314 7.21 10.67 -6.77
C SER A 314 5.90 10.89 -7.52
N GLY A 315 5.50 12.15 -7.73
CA GLY A 315 4.35 12.48 -8.56
C GLY A 315 4.52 11.98 -10.00
N TYR A 316 5.72 12.14 -10.56
CA TYR A 316 6.04 11.66 -11.89
C TYR A 316 6.03 10.12 -12.01
N LEU A 317 6.51 9.39 -11.00
CA LEU A 317 6.36 7.93 -10.96
C LEU A 317 4.88 7.53 -10.92
N THR A 318 4.09 8.15 -10.05
CA THR A 318 2.65 7.86 -9.90
C THR A 318 1.92 8.06 -11.22
N ARG A 319 2.22 9.15 -11.94
CA ARG A 319 1.68 9.41 -13.28
C ARG A 319 2.02 8.27 -14.26
N ARG A 320 3.30 7.88 -14.36
CA ARG A 320 3.72 6.78 -15.26
C ARG A 320 3.05 5.45 -14.92
N LEU A 321 2.87 5.15 -13.63
CA LEU A 321 2.16 3.96 -13.19
C LEU A 321 0.69 4.00 -13.60
N HIS A 322 0.03 5.15 -13.49
CA HIS A 322 -1.36 5.33 -13.94
C HIS A 322 -1.49 5.12 -15.45
N ASP A 323 -0.57 5.69 -16.23
CA ASP A 323 -0.58 5.58 -17.69
C ASP A 323 -0.47 4.12 -18.17
N VAL A 324 0.27 3.28 -17.45
CA VAL A 324 0.38 1.84 -17.75
C VAL A 324 -0.83 1.04 -17.26
N ALA A 325 -1.37 1.39 -16.09
CA ALA A 325 -2.34 0.54 -15.40
C ALA A 325 -3.81 0.90 -15.65
N GLN A 326 -4.11 2.07 -16.22
CA GLN A 326 -5.49 2.58 -16.36
C GLN A 326 -6.48 1.65 -17.09
N GLU A 327 -6.01 0.76 -17.97
CA GLU A 327 -6.87 -0.20 -18.69
C GLU A 327 -7.26 -1.42 -17.84
N LEU A 328 -6.65 -1.59 -16.66
CA LEU A 328 -6.91 -2.71 -15.76
C LEU A 328 -8.15 -2.45 -14.91
N ILE A 329 -9.28 -2.97 -15.40
CA ILE A 329 -10.60 -2.92 -14.78
C ILE A 329 -11.06 -4.37 -14.53
N VAL A 330 -11.80 -4.60 -13.45
CA VAL A 330 -12.45 -5.90 -13.23
C VAL A 330 -13.68 -6.01 -14.11
N ARG A 331 -13.69 -6.95 -15.07
CA ARG A 331 -14.77 -7.05 -16.09
C ARG A 331 -15.59 -8.33 -16.05
N GLU A 332 -15.11 -9.36 -15.37
CA GLU A 332 -15.79 -10.65 -15.25
C GLU A 332 -15.51 -11.23 -13.86
N GLU A 333 -16.35 -12.16 -13.41
CA GLU A 333 -16.18 -12.75 -12.07
C GLU A 333 -15.05 -13.79 -12.05
N ASP A 334 -15.03 -14.70 -13.04
CA ASP A 334 -14.05 -15.79 -13.11
C ASP A 334 -13.58 -16.03 -14.55
N CYS A 335 -12.27 -15.96 -14.79
CA CYS A 335 -11.66 -16.28 -16.08
C CYS A 335 -11.49 -17.79 -16.33
N GLY A 336 -11.78 -18.65 -15.33
CA GLY A 336 -11.68 -20.11 -15.44
C GLY A 336 -10.25 -20.66 -15.50
N THR A 337 -9.23 -19.84 -15.26
CA THR A 337 -7.84 -20.25 -15.42
C THR A 337 -7.45 -21.43 -14.50
N VAL A 338 -6.63 -22.32 -15.03
CA VAL A 338 -6.00 -23.45 -14.30
C VAL A 338 -4.59 -23.11 -13.79
N GLN A 339 -4.17 -21.86 -14.00
CA GLN A 339 -2.88 -21.35 -13.56
C GLN A 339 -3.01 -20.58 -12.24
N GLY A 340 -1.98 -20.72 -11.41
CA GLY A 340 -1.88 -20.07 -10.11
C GLY A 340 -0.44 -20.04 -9.65
N ILE A 341 -0.14 -19.18 -8.69
CA ILE A 341 1.19 -18.96 -8.15
C ILE A 341 1.33 -19.68 -6.80
N TRP A 342 2.52 -20.18 -6.53
CA TRP A 342 2.87 -20.73 -5.23
C TRP A 342 3.31 -19.62 -4.29
N VAL A 343 2.64 -19.50 -3.15
CA VAL A 343 3.11 -18.70 -2.02
C VAL A 343 3.85 -19.65 -1.08
N GLU A 344 5.16 -19.49 -1.03
CA GLU A 344 6.08 -20.25 -0.18
C GLU A 344 6.20 -19.63 1.22
N ASP A 345 6.71 -20.41 2.18
CA ASP A 345 6.91 -20.03 3.59
C ASP A 345 5.61 -19.66 4.34
N VAL A 346 4.55 -20.46 4.15
CA VAL A 346 3.27 -20.32 4.89
C VAL A 346 3.43 -20.87 6.30
N GLN A 347 4.19 -20.16 7.14
CA GLN A 347 4.50 -20.56 8.51
C GLN A 347 4.47 -19.36 9.46
N PRO A 348 4.42 -19.57 10.78
CA PRO A 348 4.46 -18.48 11.74
C PRO A 348 5.78 -17.71 11.66
N ASP A 349 5.70 -16.39 11.85
CA ASP A 349 6.88 -15.55 11.94
C ASP A 349 7.79 -16.01 13.09
N THR A 350 9.09 -16.06 12.82
CA THR A 350 10.12 -16.31 13.81
C THR A 350 10.84 -15.00 14.15
N PRO A 351 11.53 -14.90 15.30
CA PRO A 351 12.30 -13.69 15.64
C PRO A 351 13.36 -13.31 14.60
N SER A 352 13.82 -14.27 13.79
CA SER A 352 14.83 -14.07 12.73
C SER A 352 14.24 -13.89 11.34
N LYS A 353 13.07 -14.48 11.04
CA LYS A 353 12.44 -14.45 9.72
C LYS A 353 10.95 -14.13 9.82
N ARG A 354 10.54 -13.04 9.17
CA ARG A 354 9.14 -12.64 9.00
C ARG A 354 8.67 -13.02 7.60
N ASN A 355 7.54 -13.71 7.51
CA ASN A 355 7.04 -14.30 6.26
C ASN A 355 6.06 -13.38 5.52
N TRP A 356 5.57 -12.32 6.18
CA TRP A 356 4.71 -11.27 5.60
C TRP A 356 3.45 -11.81 4.92
N LEU A 357 2.84 -12.84 5.50
CA LEU A 357 1.64 -13.49 4.97
C LEU A 357 0.45 -12.52 4.86
N GLU A 358 0.44 -11.46 5.66
CA GLU A 358 -0.52 -10.36 5.62
C GLU A 358 -0.52 -9.56 4.30
N THR A 359 0.60 -9.51 3.56
CA THR A 359 0.66 -8.83 2.25
C THR A 359 0.72 -9.81 1.08
N ARG A 360 1.16 -11.05 1.35
CA ARG A 360 1.40 -12.08 0.33
C ARG A 360 0.18 -12.97 0.10
N LEU A 361 -0.53 -13.38 1.15
CA LEU A 361 -1.58 -14.40 1.09
C LEU A 361 -2.98 -13.87 1.43
N PHE A 362 -3.08 -12.96 2.41
CA PHE A 362 -4.34 -12.34 2.80
C PHE A 362 -5.09 -11.73 1.60
N GLY A 363 -6.40 -11.93 1.52
CA GLY A 363 -7.23 -11.37 0.47
C GLY A 363 -6.99 -11.94 -0.93
N ARG A 364 -6.23 -13.02 -1.07
CA ARG A 364 -6.13 -13.81 -2.31
C ARG A 364 -7.08 -15.00 -2.29
N THR A 365 -7.34 -15.54 -3.48
CA THR A 365 -8.23 -16.67 -3.70
C THR A 365 -7.43 -17.97 -3.84
N LEU A 366 -7.84 -19.05 -3.17
CA LEU A 366 -7.22 -20.37 -3.30
C LEU A 366 -7.47 -20.96 -4.70
N HIS A 367 -6.43 -21.52 -5.31
CA HIS A 367 -6.52 -22.17 -6.63
C HIS A 367 -6.89 -23.67 -6.53
N THR A 368 -6.51 -24.34 -5.45
CA THR A 368 -6.78 -25.76 -5.18
C THR A 368 -7.37 -25.91 -3.79
N ASP A 369 -8.12 -26.99 -3.58
CA ASP A 369 -8.58 -27.38 -2.24
C ASP A 369 -7.36 -27.60 -1.34
N VAL A 370 -7.39 -27.02 -0.14
CA VAL A 370 -6.33 -27.17 0.86
C VAL A 370 -6.89 -27.93 2.04
N THR A 371 -6.36 -29.13 2.30
CA THR A 371 -6.76 -29.95 3.44
C THR A 371 -5.80 -29.70 4.60
N LEU A 372 -6.34 -29.23 5.72
CA LEU A 372 -5.61 -29.03 6.97
C LEU A 372 -5.39 -30.37 7.70
N SER A 373 -4.38 -30.42 8.57
CA SER A 373 -4.04 -31.57 9.43
C SER A 373 -5.19 -32.03 10.31
N ASN A 374 -6.12 -31.13 10.66
CA ASN A 374 -7.32 -31.43 11.44
C ASN A 374 -8.48 -32.01 10.61
N GLY A 375 -8.29 -32.21 9.30
CA GLY A 375 -9.30 -32.71 8.37
C GLY A 375 -10.24 -31.65 7.78
N THR A 376 -10.08 -30.37 8.15
CA THR A 376 -10.86 -29.26 7.57
C THR A 376 -10.35 -28.98 6.16
N VAL A 377 -11.27 -28.90 5.19
CA VAL A 377 -10.95 -28.59 3.80
C VAL A 377 -11.35 -27.16 3.49
N LEU A 378 -10.38 -26.34 3.10
CA LEU A 378 -10.64 -25.02 2.51
C LEU A 378 -10.88 -25.22 1.02
N PRO A 379 -12.08 -24.91 0.49
CA PRO A 379 -12.42 -25.20 -0.89
C PRO A 379 -11.70 -24.28 -1.86
N LYS A 380 -11.47 -24.77 -3.08
CA LYS A 380 -11.03 -23.98 -4.22
C LYS A 380 -11.94 -22.77 -4.40
N ASN A 381 -11.35 -21.66 -4.85
CA ASN A 381 -12.02 -20.38 -5.07
C ASN A 381 -12.51 -19.68 -3.77
N SER A 382 -12.15 -20.16 -2.58
CA SER A 382 -12.36 -19.39 -1.34
C SER A 382 -11.32 -18.28 -1.21
N ILE A 383 -11.75 -17.12 -0.71
CA ILE A 383 -10.88 -16.01 -0.36
C ILE A 383 -10.27 -16.28 1.02
N VAL A 384 -8.98 -16.03 1.16
CA VAL A 384 -8.27 -16.14 2.44
C VAL A 384 -8.50 -14.85 3.25
N GLY A 385 -9.33 -14.93 4.30
CA GLY A 385 -9.46 -13.90 5.34
C GLY A 385 -8.53 -14.16 6.52
N ASP A 386 -8.71 -13.44 7.63
CA ASP A 386 -7.87 -13.59 8.83
C ASP A 386 -7.98 -14.97 9.48
N THR A 387 -9.18 -15.56 9.46
CA THR A 387 -9.43 -16.87 10.07
C THR A 387 -8.75 -17.96 9.25
N GLU A 388 -8.94 -17.96 7.93
CA GLU A 388 -8.30 -18.91 7.02
C GLU A 388 -6.78 -18.73 7.04
N LEU A 389 -6.29 -17.49 7.09
CA LEU A 389 -4.87 -17.19 7.18
C LEU A 389 -4.25 -17.76 8.46
N ALA A 390 -4.91 -17.59 9.61
CA ALA A 390 -4.45 -18.14 10.88
C ALA A 390 -4.40 -19.68 10.84
N LEU A 391 -5.46 -20.32 10.32
CA LEU A 391 -5.51 -21.78 10.15
C LEU A 391 -4.38 -22.30 9.25
N LEU A 392 -4.14 -21.64 8.11
CA LEU A 392 -3.07 -22.00 7.17
C LEU A 392 -1.68 -21.77 7.78
N ARG A 393 -1.52 -20.70 8.56
CA ARG A 393 -0.25 -20.31 9.19
C ARG A 393 0.14 -21.25 10.34
N GLU A 394 -0.83 -21.74 11.12
CA GLU A 394 -0.58 -22.56 12.31
C GLU A 394 -0.41 -24.04 11.98
N ASP A 395 -0.81 -24.49 10.79
CA ASP A 395 -0.76 -25.88 10.39
C ASP A 395 0.66 -26.31 9.95
N PRO A 396 1.31 -27.26 10.64
CA PRO A 396 2.67 -27.70 10.30
C PRO A 396 2.75 -28.51 8.99
N ALA A 397 1.63 -29.05 8.47
CA ALA A 397 1.62 -29.81 7.22
C ALA A 397 1.66 -28.90 5.98
N ILE A 398 1.37 -27.60 6.15
CA ILE A 398 1.31 -26.64 5.05
C ILE A 398 2.59 -25.80 5.07
N SER A 399 3.43 -25.98 4.06
CA SER A 399 4.60 -25.11 3.82
C SER A 399 4.36 -24.09 2.72
N ARG A 400 3.48 -24.42 1.77
CA ARG A 400 3.17 -23.60 0.60
C ARG A 400 1.72 -23.77 0.16
N VAL A 401 1.15 -22.71 -0.40
CA VAL A 401 -0.25 -22.70 -0.86
C VAL A 401 -0.31 -22.15 -2.28
N ARG A 402 -1.15 -22.76 -3.13
CA ARG A 402 -1.37 -22.29 -4.49
C ARG A 402 -2.56 -21.35 -4.55
N VAL A 403 -2.32 -20.12 -5.00
CA VAL A 403 -3.32 -19.05 -5.08
C VAL A 403 -3.51 -18.57 -6.52
N ARG A 404 -4.68 -18.00 -6.80
CA ARG A 404 -4.90 -17.24 -8.03
C ARG A 404 -4.19 -15.89 -7.92
N SER A 405 -3.69 -15.40 -9.05
CA SER A 405 -3.03 -14.10 -9.15
C SER A 405 -3.48 -13.39 -10.42
N VAL A 406 -3.38 -12.06 -10.39
CA VAL A 406 -3.57 -11.21 -11.56
C VAL A 406 -2.53 -11.49 -12.65
N LEU A 407 -1.34 -12.01 -12.33
CA LEU A 407 -0.32 -12.37 -13.33
C LEU A 407 -0.76 -13.54 -14.21
N THR A 408 -1.50 -14.50 -13.64
CA THR A 408 -1.97 -15.70 -14.35
C THR A 408 -3.41 -15.58 -14.85
N CYS A 409 -4.03 -14.39 -14.75
CA CYS A 409 -5.40 -14.18 -15.20
C CYS A 409 -5.51 -14.26 -16.72
N GLU A 410 -6.52 -14.98 -17.22
CA GLU A 410 -6.77 -15.18 -18.66
C GLU A 410 -7.97 -14.38 -19.18
N SER A 411 -8.45 -13.40 -18.40
CA SER A 411 -9.49 -12.47 -18.83
C SER A 411 -9.12 -11.73 -20.11
N LYS A 412 -10.08 -11.56 -21.03
CA LYS A 412 -9.88 -10.92 -22.34
C LYS A 412 -9.52 -9.44 -22.21
N ASN A 413 -10.33 -8.70 -21.46
CA ASN A 413 -10.19 -7.27 -21.25
C ASN A 413 -10.16 -7.01 -19.74
N GLY A 414 -8.99 -6.62 -19.23
CA GLY A 414 -8.80 -6.37 -17.80
C GLY A 414 -8.53 -7.65 -17.01
N ILE A 415 -9.25 -7.83 -15.90
CA ILE A 415 -8.98 -8.86 -14.88
C ILE A 415 -10.29 -9.45 -14.38
N CYS A 416 -10.27 -10.72 -13.95
CA CYS A 416 -11.43 -11.32 -13.29
C CYS A 416 -11.41 -11.13 -11.76
N GLY A 417 -12.59 -11.09 -11.16
CA GLY A 417 -12.78 -10.91 -9.72
C GLY A 417 -12.04 -11.96 -8.89
N LYS A 418 -12.13 -13.24 -9.26
CA LYS A 418 -11.47 -14.33 -8.51
C LYS A 418 -9.94 -14.32 -8.59
N CYS A 419 -9.33 -13.83 -9.67
CA CYS A 419 -7.87 -13.66 -9.75
C CYS A 419 -7.35 -12.45 -8.95
N TYR A 420 -8.17 -11.42 -8.79
CA TYR A 420 -7.85 -10.27 -7.94
C TYR A 420 -8.11 -10.56 -6.45
N GLY A 421 -9.21 -11.25 -6.15
CA GLY A 421 -9.64 -11.66 -4.81
C GLY A 421 -10.41 -10.56 -4.08
N ARG A 422 -10.04 -10.30 -2.83
CA ARG A 422 -10.67 -9.32 -1.95
C ARG A 422 -10.29 -7.88 -2.33
N SER A 423 -11.25 -6.97 -2.34
CA SER A 423 -10.98 -5.53 -2.35
C SER A 423 -10.44 -5.10 -0.99
N LEU A 424 -9.26 -4.48 -1.01
CA LEU A 424 -8.62 -4.01 0.22
C LEU A 424 -9.29 -2.75 0.76
N ALA A 425 -10.00 -1.98 -0.07
CA ALA A 425 -10.72 -0.79 0.37
C ALA A 425 -12.04 -1.11 1.07
N THR A 426 -12.77 -2.14 0.60
CA THR A 426 -14.08 -2.50 1.16
C THR A 426 -14.02 -3.66 2.16
N GLY A 427 -12.97 -4.48 2.09
CA GLY A 427 -12.86 -5.70 2.89
C GLY A 427 -13.78 -6.83 2.42
N SER A 428 -14.35 -6.74 1.22
CA SER A 428 -15.24 -7.77 0.64
C SER A 428 -14.70 -8.29 -0.69
N GLU A 429 -15.39 -9.22 -1.35
CA GLU A 429 -15.04 -9.60 -2.73
C GLU A 429 -15.03 -8.35 -3.63
N ILE A 430 -14.13 -8.33 -4.61
CA ILE A 430 -14.03 -7.21 -5.56
C ILE A 430 -15.28 -7.15 -6.45
N GLU A 431 -15.81 -5.95 -6.65
CA GLU A 431 -17.01 -5.75 -7.47
C GLU A 431 -16.64 -5.55 -8.95
N LEU A 432 -17.57 -5.89 -9.84
CA LEU A 432 -17.41 -5.65 -11.27
C LEU A 432 -17.38 -4.14 -11.56
N GLY A 433 -16.44 -3.73 -12.39
CA GLY A 433 -16.22 -2.33 -12.75
C GLY A 433 -15.18 -1.60 -11.92
N GLU A 434 -14.62 -2.21 -10.87
CA GLU A 434 -13.61 -1.54 -10.06
C GLU A 434 -12.30 -1.32 -10.86
N ALA A 435 -11.83 -0.08 -10.87
CA ALA A 435 -10.62 0.35 -11.60
C ALA A 435 -9.33 0.01 -10.83
N VAL A 436 -9.07 -1.28 -10.66
CA VAL A 436 -7.97 -1.81 -9.83
C VAL A 436 -6.58 -1.34 -10.26
N GLY A 437 -6.38 -1.03 -11.55
CA GLY A 437 -5.12 -0.47 -12.04
C GLY A 437 -4.82 0.93 -11.51
N VAL A 438 -5.83 1.79 -11.42
CA VAL A 438 -5.71 3.15 -10.87
C VAL A 438 -5.40 3.07 -9.37
N ILE A 439 -6.11 2.21 -8.65
CA ILE A 439 -5.89 1.96 -7.22
C ILE A 439 -4.46 1.46 -6.97
N ALA A 440 -3.97 0.52 -7.78
CA ALA A 440 -2.62 -0.01 -7.66
C ALA A 440 -1.55 1.05 -7.93
N ALA A 441 -1.71 1.84 -8.99
CA ALA A 441 -0.78 2.92 -9.33
C ALA A 441 -0.67 3.95 -8.20
N GLN A 442 -1.80 4.36 -7.61
CA GLN A 442 -1.83 5.27 -6.46
C GLN A 442 -1.24 4.63 -5.19
N SER A 443 -1.57 3.37 -4.92
CA SER A 443 -1.09 2.65 -3.74
C SER A 443 0.43 2.44 -3.74
N ILE A 444 1.05 2.36 -4.92
CA ILE A 444 2.51 2.31 -5.09
C ILE A 444 3.10 3.72 -5.06
N GLY A 445 2.45 4.67 -5.74
CA GLY A 445 2.95 6.02 -5.95
C GLY A 445 2.89 6.94 -4.72
N GLU A 446 1.81 6.91 -3.94
CA GLU A 446 1.62 7.77 -2.77
C GLU A 446 2.71 7.58 -1.71
N PRO A 447 3.06 6.35 -1.30
CA PRO A 447 4.15 6.15 -0.36
C PRO A 447 5.52 6.43 -0.96
N GLY A 448 5.64 6.56 -2.29
CA GLY A 448 6.85 6.98 -2.98
C GLY A 448 7.39 8.31 -2.46
N THR A 449 6.50 9.21 -2.02
CA THR A 449 6.86 10.50 -1.40
C THR A 449 7.55 10.27 -0.04
N GLN A 450 7.14 9.24 0.70
CA GLN A 450 7.76 8.87 1.96
C GLN A 450 9.11 8.17 1.73
N LEU A 451 9.23 7.35 0.67
CA LEU A 451 10.49 6.69 0.29
C LEU A 451 11.60 7.69 -0.08
N THR A 452 11.23 8.82 -0.70
CA THR A 452 12.19 9.89 -1.02
C THR A 452 12.61 10.69 0.20
N MET A 453 11.72 10.83 1.19
CA MET A 453 11.94 11.58 2.42
C MET A 453 12.63 10.79 3.55
N ARG A 454 12.54 9.45 3.59
CA ARG A 454 13.11 8.63 4.69
C ARG A 454 14.49 8.00 4.42
N THR A 455 15.02 8.15 3.21
CA THR A 455 16.34 7.63 2.81
C THR A 455 17.51 8.21 3.64
N PHE A 456 17.26 9.20 4.51
CA PHE A 456 18.26 9.85 5.36
C PHE A 456 18.64 9.06 6.62
N HIS A 457 17.77 8.19 7.13
CA HIS A 457 18.05 7.50 8.40
C HIS A 457 19.03 6.32 8.24
N THR A 458 19.07 5.71 7.06
CA THR A 458 19.99 4.61 6.70
C THR A 458 21.30 5.09 6.07
N GLY A 459 21.35 6.32 5.54
CA GLY A 459 22.55 6.92 4.93
C GLY A 459 23.71 7.20 5.89
N GLY A 460 23.61 6.80 7.17
CA GLY A 460 24.69 6.92 8.17
C GLY A 460 25.50 5.63 8.38
N VAL A 461 25.16 4.52 7.73
CA VAL A 461 25.90 3.26 7.85
C VAL A 461 26.85 3.13 6.66
N ALA A 462 28.13 3.45 6.89
CA ALA A 462 29.18 3.24 5.90
C ALA A 462 29.21 1.76 5.47
N GLY A 463 29.00 1.49 4.18
CA GLY A 463 29.31 0.18 3.57
C GLY A 463 28.22 -0.53 2.78
N LYS A 464 26.98 -0.03 2.70
CA LYS A 464 25.97 -0.59 1.78
C LYS A 464 25.56 0.43 0.74
N ASP A 465 26.22 0.36 -0.41
CA ASP A 465 25.88 1.06 -1.66
C ASP A 465 24.66 0.39 -2.34
N ILE A 466 23.63 0.07 -1.54
CA ILE A 466 22.34 -0.35 -2.08
C ILE A 466 21.66 0.94 -2.48
N ALA A 467 21.37 1.12 -3.76
CA ALA A 467 20.45 2.13 -4.23
C ALA A 467 19.13 1.99 -3.45
N GLY A 468 18.99 2.72 -2.35
CA GLY A 468 17.86 2.62 -1.44
C GLY A 468 16.76 3.61 -1.83
N GLY A 469 15.50 3.21 -1.64
CA GLY A 469 14.34 4.09 -1.81
C GLY A 469 13.83 4.22 -3.24
N LEU A 470 13.26 5.37 -3.57
CA LEU A 470 12.53 5.59 -4.83
C LEU A 470 13.34 5.31 -6.12
N PRO A 471 14.64 5.70 -6.24
CA PRO A 471 15.39 5.47 -7.47
C PRO A 471 15.47 4.00 -7.87
N ARG A 472 15.56 3.10 -6.90
CA ARG A 472 15.60 1.64 -7.14
C ARG A 472 14.25 1.11 -7.59
N VAL A 473 13.16 1.60 -7.02
CA VAL A 473 11.80 1.27 -7.47
C VAL A 473 11.59 1.74 -8.92
N VAL A 474 12.06 2.95 -9.26
CA VAL A 474 12.02 3.46 -10.64
C VAL A 474 12.89 2.63 -11.58
N GLU A 475 14.09 2.21 -11.16
CA GLU A 475 14.98 1.36 -11.95
C GLU A 475 14.33 0.01 -12.29
N LEU A 476 13.66 -0.61 -11.30
CA LEU A 476 12.95 -1.89 -11.45
C LEU A 476 11.74 -1.75 -12.39
N PHE A 477 10.87 -0.76 -12.18
CA PHE A 477 9.70 -0.55 -13.05
C PHE A 477 10.05 -0.07 -14.47
N GLU A 478 11.20 0.57 -14.67
CA GLU A 478 11.69 0.91 -16.00
C GLU A 478 12.50 -0.23 -16.65
N ALA A 479 12.62 -1.39 -16.00
CA ALA A 479 13.41 -2.53 -16.45
C ALA A 479 14.82 -2.12 -16.93
N ARG A 480 15.47 -1.24 -16.16
CA ARG A 480 16.82 -0.74 -16.45
C ARG A 480 17.87 -1.74 -15.98
N HIS A 481 19.00 -1.78 -16.70
CA HIS A 481 20.16 -2.55 -16.29
C HIS A 481 20.76 -1.93 -15.02
N PRO A 482 20.85 -2.68 -13.90
CA PRO A 482 21.36 -2.14 -12.65
C PRO A 482 22.87 -1.90 -12.73
N LYS A 483 23.36 -0.88 -12.01
CA LYS A 483 24.81 -0.65 -11.88
C LYS A 483 25.40 -1.73 -10.98
N GLY A 484 26.49 -2.37 -11.44
CA GLY A 484 27.10 -3.48 -10.72
C GLY A 484 26.23 -4.74 -10.72
N ALA A 485 25.49 -4.99 -11.80
CA ALA A 485 24.68 -6.20 -11.97
C ALA A 485 25.47 -7.46 -11.63
N SER A 486 24.87 -8.34 -10.83
CA SER A 486 25.42 -9.65 -10.55
C SER A 486 25.32 -10.53 -11.80
N SER A 487 26.32 -11.38 -12.00
CA SER A 487 26.34 -12.34 -13.08
C SER A 487 25.65 -13.63 -12.65
N LEU A 488 24.72 -14.11 -13.48
CA LEU A 488 23.94 -15.32 -13.23
C LEU A 488 24.55 -16.54 -13.90
N ALA A 489 24.32 -17.71 -13.32
CA ALA A 489 24.59 -18.99 -13.95
C ALA A 489 23.64 -19.20 -15.15
N ARG A 490 24.20 -19.35 -16.35
CA ARG A 490 23.40 -19.55 -17.59
C ARG A 490 22.86 -20.97 -17.76
N ALA A 491 23.47 -21.93 -17.07
CA ALA A 491 23.09 -23.33 -17.10
C ALA A 491 23.26 -23.93 -15.71
N THR A 492 22.56 -25.03 -15.45
CA THR A 492 22.75 -25.85 -14.25
C THR A 492 23.96 -26.74 -14.48
N GLY A 493 24.88 -26.82 -13.50
CA GLY A 493 26.11 -27.58 -13.67
C GLY A 493 27.14 -27.36 -12.56
N VAL A 494 28.37 -27.81 -12.81
CA VAL A 494 29.51 -27.62 -11.88
C VAL A 494 30.37 -26.45 -12.34
N VAL A 495 30.68 -25.57 -11.40
CA VAL A 495 31.50 -24.38 -11.65
C VAL A 495 32.98 -24.74 -11.70
N ARG A 496 33.67 -24.33 -12.77
CA ARG A 496 35.13 -24.30 -12.86
C ARG A 496 35.64 -22.88 -13.01
N ILE A 497 36.51 -22.46 -12.11
CA ILE A 497 37.09 -21.12 -12.09
C ILE A 497 38.46 -21.16 -12.78
N GLY A 498 38.58 -20.44 -13.90
CA GLY A 498 39.84 -20.29 -14.64
C GLY A 498 40.80 -19.27 -14.00
N ALA A 499 42.01 -19.18 -14.55
CA ALA A 499 42.99 -18.19 -14.12
C ALA A 499 42.60 -16.76 -14.59
N ASP A 500 42.94 -15.75 -13.78
CA ASP A 500 42.73 -14.34 -14.13
C ASP A 500 43.86 -13.85 -15.05
N ASP A 501 43.58 -13.82 -16.35
CA ASP A 501 44.52 -13.37 -17.39
C ASP A 501 44.53 -11.83 -17.57
N GLY A 502 43.98 -11.07 -16.60
CA GLY A 502 43.94 -9.60 -16.62
C GLY A 502 42.85 -8.99 -17.51
N LYS A 503 42.07 -9.83 -18.22
CA LYS A 503 40.87 -9.43 -18.98
C LYS A 503 39.55 -9.77 -18.27
N GLY A 504 39.62 -10.34 -17.06
CA GLY A 504 38.47 -10.82 -16.31
C GLY A 504 38.62 -12.30 -15.91
N LEU A 505 37.89 -12.70 -14.88
CA LEU A 505 37.89 -14.07 -14.37
C LEU A 505 36.93 -14.92 -15.21
N VAL A 506 37.43 -15.92 -15.92
CA VAL A 506 36.60 -16.84 -16.70
C VAL A 506 36.04 -17.92 -15.78
N VAL A 507 34.72 -18.04 -15.73
CA VAL A 507 34.00 -19.07 -14.98
C VAL A 507 33.28 -19.96 -16.00
N ASN A 508 33.66 -21.23 -16.08
CA ASN A 508 33.03 -22.21 -16.94
C ASN A 508 32.02 -23.01 -16.12
N ILE A 509 30.77 -23.05 -16.57
CA ILE A 509 29.76 -23.94 -15.99
C ILE A 509 29.66 -25.16 -16.90
N ILE A 510 29.94 -26.33 -16.35
CA ILE A 510 29.88 -27.60 -17.07
C ILE A 510 28.54 -28.24 -16.78
N ASP A 511 27.68 -28.33 -17.79
CA ASP A 511 26.38 -28.99 -17.66
C ASP A 511 26.50 -30.52 -17.59
N ASP A 512 25.39 -31.20 -17.30
CA ASP A 512 25.33 -32.67 -17.23
C ASP A 512 25.64 -33.35 -18.58
N SER A 513 25.56 -32.61 -19.69
CA SER A 513 25.89 -33.07 -21.04
C SER A 513 27.36 -32.87 -21.42
N GLY A 514 28.16 -32.27 -20.53
CA GLY A 514 29.57 -31.94 -20.75
C GLY A 514 29.82 -30.70 -21.59
N VAL A 515 28.80 -29.88 -21.86
CA VAL A 515 28.93 -28.59 -22.55
C VAL A 515 29.44 -27.56 -21.56
N GLU A 516 30.58 -26.95 -21.87
CA GLU A 516 31.12 -25.84 -21.08
C GLU A 516 30.52 -24.52 -21.57
N VAL A 517 29.82 -23.81 -20.68
CA VAL A 517 29.32 -22.45 -20.93
C VAL A 517 30.27 -21.46 -20.25
N PRO A 518 31.17 -20.80 -21.01
CA PRO A 518 32.11 -19.83 -20.45
C PRO A 518 31.41 -18.51 -20.14
N LEU A 519 31.67 -17.97 -18.94
CA LEU A 519 31.21 -16.66 -18.50
C LEU A 519 32.39 -15.84 -17.99
N THR A 520 32.65 -14.70 -18.63
CA THR A 520 33.73 -13.79 -18.22
C THR A 520 33.22 -12.77 -17.21
N LEU A 521 33.74 -12.82 -15.99
CA LEU A 521 33.42 -11.88 -14.93
C LEU A 521 34.40 -10.70 -14.90
N PRO A 522 33.94 -9.47 -14.61
CA PRO A 522 34.83 -8.32 -14.45
C PRO A 522 35.87 -8.52 -13.34
N THR A 523 37.08 -8.02 -13.56
CA THR A 523 38.19 -8.07 -12.59
C THR A 523 37.78 -7.37 -11.28
N GLY A 524 37.95 -8.05 -10.14
CA GLY A 524 37.57 -7.54 -8.82
C GLY A 524 36.16 -7.92 -8.34
N SER A 525 35.42 -8.73 -9.10
CA SER A 525 34.12 -9.27 -8.68
C SER A 525 34.27 -10.21 -7.48
N LYS A 526 33.45 -10.00 -6.43
CA LYS A 526 33.40 -10.92 -5.28
C LYS A 526 32.50 -12.11 -5.64
N LEU A 527 33.10 -13.29 -5.78
CA LEU A 527 32.40 -14.54 -6.03
C LEU A 527 31.64 -15.03 -4.79
N LYS A 528 30.43 -15.54 -5.00
CA LYS A 528 29.64 -16.26 -3.99
C LYS A 528 29.86 -17.77 -4.02
N VAL A 529 30.31 -18.28 -5.16
CA VAL A 529 30.54 -19.71 -5.42
C VAL A 529 32.02 -20.04 -5.37
N LYS A 530 32.34 -21.28 -5.03
CA LYS A 530 33.69 -21.85 -5.05
C LYS A 530 33.89 -22.74 -6.26
N ASP A 531 35.15 -22.99 -6.59
CA ASP A 531 35.52 -23.95 -7.61
C ASP A 531 35.05 -25.35 -7.22
N GLY A 532 34.33 -26.02 -8.12
CA GLY A 532 33.69 -27.31 -7.87
C GLY A 532 32.29 -27.26 -7.24
N ASP A 533 31.74 -26.07 -6.96
CA ASP A 533 30.35 -25.97 -6.48
C ASP A 533 29.35 -26.30 -7.59
N SER A 534 28.26 -26.98 -7.22
CA SER A 534 27.12 -27.19 -8.12
C SER A 534 26.18 -25.99 -8.04
N VAL A 535 25.78 -25.48 -9.21
CA VAL A 535 24.90 -24.31 -9.35
C VAL A 535 23.70 -24.63 -10.23
N GLU A 536 22.57 -24.00 -9.93
CA GLU A 536 21.36 -24.03 -10.76
C GLU A 536 21.33 -22.84 -11.74
N ALA A 537 20.70 -23.02 -12.90
CA ALA A 537 20.46 -21.93 -13.85
C ALA A 537 19.70 -20.77 -13.16
N GLY A 538 20.22 -19.56 -13.29
CA GLY A 538 19.70 -18.35 -12.64
C GLY A 538 20.30 -18.07 -11.25
N GLN A 539 21.18 -18.92 -10.73
CA GLN A 539 21.85 -18.69 -9.46
C GLN A 539 22.89 -17.55 -9.55
N LEU A 540 22.96 -16.73 -8.49
CA LEU A 540 23.92 -15.64 -8.34
C LEU A 540 25.36 -16.15 -8.20
N LEU A 541 26.24 -15.77 -9.13
CA LEU A 541 27.67 -16.10 -9.06
C LEU A 541 28.48 -15.02 -8.34
N THR A 542 28.06 -13.76 -8.45
CA THR A 542 28.70 -12.60 -7.81
C THR A 542 27.74 -11.86 -6.89
N ASP A 543 28.26 -11.00 -6.00
CA ASP A 543 27.42 -10.14 -5.19
C ASP A 543 26.95 -8.91 -5.98
N GLY A 544 25.66 -8.57 -5.88
CA GLY A 544 25.06 -7.44 -6.59
C GLY A 544 23.57 -7.64 -6.91
N PRO A 545 22.88 -6.60 -7.41
CA PRO A 545 21.50 -6.69 -7.90
C PRO A 545 21.42 -7.56 -9.16
N ILE A 546 20.33 -8.31 -9.33
CA ILE A 546 20.08 -9.09 -10.55
C ILE A 546 19.48 -8.19 -11.62
N ASP A 547 19.92 -8.38 -12.87
CA ASP A 547 19.29 -7.79 -14.05
C ASP A 547 18.01 -8.57 -14.43
N PRO A 548 16.83 -7.93 -14.38
CA PRO A 548 15.58 -8.59 -14.73
C PRO A 548 15.52 -9.16 -16.15
N LYS A 549 16.24 -8.56 -17.12
CA LYS A 549 16.21 -9.04 -18.51
C LYS A 549 17.01 -10.32 -18.69
N GLU A 550 18.20 -10.40 -18.08
CA GLU A 550 19.00 -11.62 -18.08
C GLU A 550 18.26 -12.73 -17.33
N LEU A 551 17.60 -12.40 -16.21
CA LEU A 551 16.79 -13.35 -15.47
C LEU A 551 15.61 -13.89 -16.30
N LEU A 552 14.97 -13.04 -17.12
CA LEU A 552 13.88 -13.46 -18.01
C LEU A 552 14.34 -14.46 -19.06
N GLU A 553 15.55 -14.28 -19.60
CA GLU A 553 16.13 -15.19 -20.58
C GLU A 553 16.49 -16.56 -19.99
N ILE A 554 16.91 -16.60 -18.72
CA ILE A 554 17.42 -17.81 -18.07
C ILE A 554 16.31 -18.58 -17.34
N SER A 555 15.58 -17.91 -16.44
CA SER A 555 14.59 -18.54 -15.54
C SER A 555 13.14 -18.36 -16.02
N GLY A 556 12.91 -17.47 -16.99
CA GLY A 556 11.59 -17.24 -17.57
C GLY A 556 10.71 -16.25 -16.80
N ILE A 557 9.52 -16.01 -17.34
CA ILE A 557 8.65 -14.88 -16.95
C ILE A 557 8.22 -14.88 -15.48
N ARG A 558 7.90 -16.05 -14.92
CA ARG A 558 7.34 -16.16 -13.56
C ARG A 558 8.39 -15.83 -12.51
N ASP A 559 9.60 -16.35 -12.68
CA ASP A 559 10.70 -16.10 -11.74
C ASP A 559 11.16 -14.65 -11.82
N THR A 560 11.16 -14.04 -13.02
CA THR A 560 11.40 -12.60 -13.17
C THR A 560 10.33 -11.75 -12.48
N GLN A 561 9.04 -12.09 -12.66
CA GLN A 561 7.96 -11.37 -12.00
C GLN A 561 8.06 -11.46 -10.47
N ASN A 562 8.26 -12.66 -9.92
CA ASN A 562 8.45 -12.87 -8.49
C ASN A 562 9.64 -12.09 -7.94
N TYR A 563 10.78 -12.13 -8.65
CA TYR A 563 11.97 -11.36 -8.28
C TYR A 563 11.67 -9.85 -8.20
N ILE A 564 10.97 -9.28 -9.19
CA ILE A 564 10.65 -7.85 -9.16
C ILE A 564 9.67 -7.53 -8.02
N VAL A 565 8.66 -8.38 -7.77
CA VAL A 565 7.75 -8.20 -6.61
C VAL A 565 8.56 -8.16 -5.32
N ASP A 566 9.44 -9.14 -5.10
CA ASP A 566 10.22 -9.25 -3.87
C ASP A 566 11.20 -8.08 -3.68
N GLU A 567 11.89 -7.64 -4.73
CA GLU A 567 12.81 -6.51 -4.66
C GLU A 567 12.08 -5.18 -4.44
N VAL A 568 10.93 -4.95 -5.09
CA VAL A 568 10.11 -3.76 -4.83
C VAL A 568 9.58 -3.80 -3.40
N GLN A 569 9.02 -4.94 -2.97
CA GLN A 569 8.52 -5.11 -1.60
C GLN A 569 9.58 -4.86 -0.54
N LYS A 570 10.79 -5.36 -0.75
CA LYS A 570 11.92 -5.15 0.15
C LYS A 570 12.21 -3.65 0.36
N VAL A 571 12.18 -2.85 -0.70
CA VAL A 571 12.38 -1.39 -0.60
C VAL A 571 11.28 -0.72 0.22
N TYR A 572 10.01 -1.10 0.01
CA TYR A 572 8.90 -0.54 0.81
C TYR A 572 8.94 -1.00 2.28
N ARG A 573 9.22 -2.29 2.53
CA ARG A 573 9.33 -2.87 3.87
C ARG A 573 10.48 -2.29 4.68
N ASP A 574 11.64 -2.08 4.05
CA ASP A 574 12.81 -1.43 4.68
C ASP A 574 12.49 0.00 5.16
N GLN A 575 11.48 0.65 4.57
CA GLN A 575 11.00 1.98 4.95
C GLN A 575 9.76 1.94 5.86
N GLY A 576 9.32 0.74 6.25
CA GLY A 576 8.17 0.51 7.12
C GLY A 576 6.82 0.81 6.47
N VAL A 577 6.74 0.78 5.14
CA VAL A 577 5.50 0.96 4.38
C VAL A 577 4.96 -0.41 4.00
N ALA A 578 3.70 -0.69 4.35
CA ALA A 578 3.01 -1.90 3.95
C ALA A 578 2.20 -1.67 2.66
N ILE A 579 2.50 -2.44 1.63
CA ILE A 579 1.75 -2.48 0.36
C ILE A 579 1.46 -3.94 0.06
N HIS A 580 0.28 -4.21 -0.48
CA HIS A 580 -0.09 -5.56 -0.89
C HIS A 580 0.55 -5.95 -2.25
N ASP A 581 1.03 -7.19 -2.39
CA ASP A 581 1.72 -7.69 -3.59
C ASP A 581 0.91 -7.54 -4.87
N LYS A 582 -0.41 -7.82 -4.81
CA LYS A 582 -1.36 -7.67 -5.93
C LYS A 582 -1.21 -6.33 -6.68
N HIS A 583 -0.91 -5.23 -6.00
CA HIS A 583 -0.74 -3.92 -6.66
C HIS A 583 0.51 -3.90 -7.55
N ILE A 584 1.61 -4.50 -7.10
CA ILE A 584 2.86 -4.60 -7.88
C ILE A 584 2.66 -5.59 -9.03
N GLU A 585 1.99 -6.71 -8.78
CA GLU A 585 1.66 -7.71 -9.79
C GLU A 585 0.83 -7.12 -10.95
N LEU A 586 -0.11 -6.21 -10.66
CA LEU A 586 -0.90 -5.52 -11.68
C LEU A 586 -0.01 -4.73 -12.66
N ILE A 587 0.99 -4.01 -12.14
CA ILE A 587 1.94 -3.27 -12.97
C ILE A 587 2.81 -4.22 -13.78
N LEU A 588 3.30 -5.29 -13.14
CA LEU A 588 4.14 -6.29 -13.80
C LEU A 588 3.43 -7.04 -14.92
N ARG A 589 2.13 -7.31 -14.77
CA ARG A 589 1.30 -7.89 -15.84
C ARG A 589 1.38 -7.05 -17.11
N GLN A 590 1.38 -5.71 -16.99
CA GLN A 590 1.49 -4.81 -18.14
C GLN A 590 2.92 -4.75 -18.70
N MET A 591 3.93 -4.82 -17.83
CA MET A 591 5.34 -4.84 -18.25
C MET A 591 5.72 -6.09 -19.06
N THR A 592 5.04 -7.22 -18.82
CA THR A 592 5.29 -8.51 -19.49
C THR A 592 4.19 -8.92 -20.47
N ARG A 593 3.37 -7.96 -20.95
CA ARG A 593 2.21 -8.22 -21.82
C ARG A 593 2.58 -8.64 -23.25
N ARG A 594 3.79 -8.32 -23.72
CA ARG A 594 4.19 -8.47 -25.13
C ARG A 594 5.21 -9.59 -25.33
N TYR A 595 5.11 -10.24 -26.49
CA TYR A 595 6.04 -11.24 -26.99
C TYR A 595 6.67 -10.75 -28.29
N VAL A 596 7.95 -11.04 -28.49
CA VAL A 596 8.65 -10.81 -29.76
C VAL A 596 8.63 -12.12 -30.54
N VAL A 597 8.01 -12.10 -31.72
CA VAL A 597 7.94 -13.26 -32.62
C VAL A 597 9.34 -13.57 -33.14
N GLN A 598 9.79 -14.81 -32.97
CA GLN A 598 11.07 -15.31 -33.50
C GLN A 598 10.84 -16.03 -34.82
N ASP A 599 9.96 -17.03 -34.80
CA ASP A 599 9.51 -17.76 -35.98
C ASP A 599 8.01 -17.53 -36.15
N PRO A 600 7.56 -16.88 -37.24
CA PRO A 600 6.14 -16.64 -37.47
C PRO A 600 5.38 -17.93 -37.83
N GLY A 601 6.05 -19.03 -38.18
CA GLY A 601 5.37 -20.24 -38.64
C GLY A 601 4.47 -19.95 -39.85
N ASP A 602 3.21 -20.38 -39.78
CA ASP A 602 2.19 -20.10 -40.81
C ASP A 602 1.24 -18.94 -40.39
N THR A 603 1.61 -18.11 -39.40
CA THR A 603 0.86 -16.90 -39.00
C THR A 603 1.09 -15.73 -39.96
N GLN A 604 0.33 -14.64 -39.77
CA GLN A 604 0.56 -13.37 -40.47
C GLN A 604 1.60 -12.47 -39.77
N PHE A 605 2.15 -12.91 -38.64
CA PHE A 605 3.11 -12.09 -37.89
C PHE A 605 4.44 -11.99 -38.63
N LEU A 606 5.16 -10.90 -38.41
CA LEU A 606 6.50 -10.69 -38.93
C LEU A 606 7.56 -11.12 -37.90
N PRO A 607 8.70 -11.70 -38.34
CA PRO A 607 9.83 -11.93 -37.45
C PRO A 607 10.29 -10.61 -36.79
N GLY A 608 10.40 -10.61 -35.46
CA GLY A 608 10.74 -9.43 -34.66
C GLY A 608 9.55 -8.53 -34.28
N GLU A 609 8.34 -8.84 -34.76
CA GLU A 609 7.13 -8.10 -34.39
C GLU A 609 6.77 -8.31 -32.91
N ARG A 610 6.31 -7.23 -32.27
CA ARG A 610 5.85 -7.24 -30.87
C ARG A 610 4.34 -7.45 -30.84
N VAL A 611 3.93 -8.64 -30.47
CA VAL A 611 2.52 -9.02 -30.41
C VAL A 611 2.07 -9.12 -28.96
N ASP A 612 0.77 -8.91 -28.72
CA ASP A 612 0.17 -9.17 -27.42
C ASP A 612 0.22 -10.68 -27.11
N ALA A 613 0.57 -11.05 -25.87
CA ALA A 613 0.65 -12.44 -25.43
C ALA A 613 -0.66 -13.21 -25.67
N ARG A 614 -1.81 -12.55 -25.49
CA ARG A 614 -3.14 -13.13 -25.73
C ARG A 614 -3.35 -13.38 -27.20
N LEU A 615 -3.11 -12.38 -28.05
CA LEU A 615 -3.30 -12.49 -29.50
C LEU A 615 -2.43 -13.61 -30.09
N LEU A 616 -1.17 -13.70 -29.64
CA LEU A 616 -0.27 -14.78 -30.05
C LEU A 616 -0.81 -16.15 -29.64
N ARG A 617 -1.30 -16.29 -28.40
CA ARG A 617 -1.87 -17.54 -27.89
C ARG A 617 -3.12 -17.94 -28.66
N GLU A 618 -4.09 -17.05 -28.82
CA GLU A 618 -5.34 -17.33 -29.53
C GLU A 618 -5.08 -17.72 -30.99
N THR A 619 -4.17 -17.02 -31.67
CA THR A 619 -3.76 -17.35 -33.04
C THR A 619 -3.11 -18.73 -33.11
N ASN A 620 -2.23 -19.04 -32.16
CA ASN A 620 -1.58 -20.35 -32.10
C ASN A 620 -2.56 -21.48 -31.77
N ASP A 621 -3.51 -21.26 -30.86
CA ASP A 621 -4.56 -22.23 -30.52
C ASP A 621 -5.46 -22.52 -31.72
N GLN A 622 -5.77 -21.50 -32.53
CA GLN A 622 -6.52 -21.66 -33.77
C GLN A 622 -5.72 -22.44 -34.81
N LEU A 623 -4.46 -22.08 -35.05
CA LEU A 623 -3.60 -22.79 -36.02
C LEU A 623 -3.31 -24.23 -35.61
N ALA A 624 -3.16 -24.48 -34.31
CA ALA A 624 -3.00 -25.83 -33.78
C ALA A 624 -4.23 -26.71 -34.05
N LYS A 625 -5.45 -26.14 -33.91
CA LYS A 625 -6.70 -26.83 -34.30
C LYS A 625 -6.77 -27.10 -35.80
N GLU A 626 -6.18 -26.24 -36.62
CA GLU A 626 -6.08 -26.40 -38.08
C GLU A 626 -4.91 -27.30 -38.53
N GLY A 627 -4.06 -27.78 -37.60
CA GLY A 627 -2.90 -28.61 -37.90
C GLY A 627 -1.75 -27.89 -38.62
N LYS A 628 -1.71 -26.55 -38.55
CA LYS A 628 -0.67 -25.70 -39.15
C LYS A 628 0.48 -25.42 -38.17
N ARG A 629 1.59 -24.88 -38.68
CA ARG A 629 2.72 -24.48 -37.82
C ARG A 629 2.39 -23.19 -37.07
N THR A 630 2.46 -23.26 -35.75
CA THR A 630 2.26 -22.13 -34.84
C THR A 630 3.45 -21.18 -34.84
N ALA A 631 3.25 -19.93 -34.46
CA ALA A 631 4.33 -18.99 -34.26
C ALA A 631 5.04 -19.22 -32.92
N GLU A 632 6.36 -19.10 -32.92
CA GLU A 632 7.20 -19.09 -31.72
C GLU A 632 7.56 -17.65 -31.35
N GLY A 633 7.27 -17.27 -30.10
CA GLY A 633 7.59 -15.95 -29.56
C GLY A 633 8.33 -16.05 -28.24
N ARG A 634 9.22 -15.09 -27.97
CA ARG A 634 9.87 -14.94 -26.67
C ARG A 634 9.23 -13.79 -25.89
N PRO A 635 8.97 -13.94 -24.58
CA PRO A 635 8.45 -12.85 -23.77
C PRO A 635 9.46 -11.69 -23.73
N GLU A 636 8.97 -10.45 -23.74
CA GLU A 636 9.81 -9.26 -23.58
C GLU A 636 9.38 -8.50 -22.33
N LEU A 637 10.34 -8.19 -21.45
CA LEU A 637 10.13 -7.28 -20.34
C LEU A 637 10.33 -5.84 -20.80
N MET A 638 9.28 -5.03 -20.73
CA MET A 638 9.32 -3.61 -21.05
C MET A 638 9.24 -2.76 -19.78
N GLY A 639 9.97 -1.64 -19.76
CA GLY A 639 9.78 -0.61 -18.75
C GLY A 639 8.41 0.06 -18.88
N ILE A 640 7.87 0.58 -17.78
CA ILE A 640 6.54 1.20 -17.73
C ILE A 640 6.35 2.31 -18.78
N THR A 641 7.35 3.15 -19.03
CA THR A 641 7.23 4.22 -20.03
C THR A 641 7.05 3.65 -21.45
N LYS A 642 7.79 2.58 -21.78
CA LYS A 642 7.69 1.92 -23.09
C LYS A 642 6.39 1.13 -23.24
N ALA A 643 5.93 0.51 -22.15
CA ALA A 643 4.65 -0.19 -22.11
C ALA A 643 3.46 0.76 -22.34
N ALA A 644 3.47 1.94 -21.71
CA ALA A 644 2.42 2.96 -21.86
C ALA A 644 2.29 3.52 -23.29
N ILE A 645 3.39 3.61 -24.05
CA ILE A 645 3.35 4.08 -25.45
C ILE A 645 2.87 2.96 -26.40
N SER A 646 3.01 1.70 -26.00
CA SER A 646 2.69 0.53 -26.81
C SER A 646 1.24 0.04 -26.63
N THR A 647 0.35 0.93 -26.18
CA THR A 647 -1.10 0.66 -26.03
C THR A 647 -1.79 0.58 -27.39
N GLU A 648 -2.93 -0.11 -27.46
CA GLU A 648 -3.70 -0.22 -28.71
C GLU A 648 -4.43 1.10 -29.04
N SER A 649 -4.88 1.83 -28.02
CA SER A 649 -5.44 3.17 -28.22
C SER A 649 -4.34 4.17 -28.57
N TRP A 650 -4.46 4.76 -29.76
CA TRP A 650 -3.59 5.85 -30.18
C TRP A 650 -3.97 7.17 -29.49
N LEU A 651 -5.25 7.36 -29.11
CA LEU A 651 -5.70 8.54 -28.35
C LEU A 651 -5.05 8.59 -26.97
N SER A 652 -5.04 7.46 -26.26
CA SER A 652 -4.37 7.36 -24.97
C SER A 652 -2.85 7.53 -25.09
N ALA A 653 -2.21 6.88 -26.06
CA ALA A 653 -0.77 7.03 -26.28
C ALA A 653 -0.38 8.48 -26.60
N ALA A 654 -1.14 9.16 -27.47
CA ALA A 654 -0.87 10.54 -27.90
C ALA A 654 -0.98 11.57 -26.75
N SER A 655 -1.81 11.28 -25.74
CA SER A 655 -1.96 12.13 -24.55
C SER A 655 -0.78 12.04 -23.57
N PHE A 656 0.02 10.97 -23.63
CA PHE A 656 1.09 10.72 -22.69
C PHE A 656 2.39 11.41 -23.10
N GLN A 657 3.00 10.96 -24.21
CA GLN A 657 4.26 11.47 -24.75
C GLN A 657 4.30 11.29 -26.28
N GLU A 658 5.17 12.06 -26.95
CA GLU A 658 5.46 11.92 -28.39
C GLU A 658 4.23 12.03 -29.32
N THR A 659 3.29 12.90 -28.97
CA THR A 659 2.00 13.12 -29.65
C THR A 659 2.11 13.15 -31.18
N THR A 660 3.06 13.93 -31.74
CA THR A 660 3.24 14.05 -33.20
C THR A 660 3.58 12.71 -33.86
N ARG A 661 4.42 11.89 -33.23
CA ARG A 661 4.83 10.59 -33.76
C ARG A 661 3.64 9.63 -33.78
N VAL A 662 2.93 9.54 -32.66
CA VAL A 662 1.76 8.64 -32.50
C VAL A 662 0.65 9.00 -33.49
N LEU A 663 0.31 10.28 -33.62
CA LEU A 663 -0.75 10.73 -34.53
C LEU A 663 -0.38 10.49 -36.00
N THR A 664 0.88 10.70 -36.37
CA THR A 664 1.33 10.48 -37.74
C THR A 664 1.25 8.99 -38.11
N GLU A 665 1.70 8.11 -37.22
CA GLU A 665 1.62 6.66 -37.42
C GLU A 665 0.16 6.17 -37.50
N ALA A 666 -0.70 6.63 -36.58
CA ALA A 666 -2.13 6.29 -36.61
C ALA A 666 -2.84 6.78 -37.88
N ALA A 667 -2.46 7.96 -38.40
CA ALA A 667 -3.02 8.51 -39.64
C ALA A 667 -2.55 7.74 -40.89
N ILE A 668 -1.28 7.33 -40.94
CA ILE A 668 -0.72 6.52 -42.04
C ILE A 668 -1.38 5.13 -42.07
N ASP A 669 -1.53 4.51 -40.90
CA ASP A 669 -2.11 3.17 -40.77
C ASP A 669 -3.64 3.16 -40.88
N GLY A 670 -4.29 4.32 -40.84
CA GLY A 670 -5.76 4.44 -40.82
C GLY A 670 -6.39 3.79 -39.58
N LYS A 671 -5.73 3.88 -38.42
CA LYS A 671 -6.19 3.23 -37.17
C LYS A 671 -7.51 3.82 -36.67
N SER A 672 -8.39 2.95 -36.22
CA SER A 672 -9.61 3.32 -35.48
C SER A 672 -9.45 3.00 -33.99
N ASP A 673 -10.05 3.80 -33.13
CA ASP A 673 -9.99 3.62 -31.67
C ASP A 673 -11.34 3.09 -31.15
N SER A 674 -11.30 2.04 -30.34
CA SER A 674 -12.49 1.38 -29.80
C SER A 674 -12.96 1.95 -28.44
N LEU A 675 -12.25 2.93 -27.88
CA LEU A 675 -12.64 3.64 -26.64
C LEU A 675 -12.89 2.71 -25.44
N ILE A 676 -12.10 1.66 -25.31
CA ILE A 676 -12.28 0.65 -24.24
C ILE A 676 -11.74 1.14 -22.90
N GLY A 677 -10.75 2.03 -22.91
CA GLY A 677 -10.07 2.53 -21.72
C GLY A 677 -10.75 3.72 -21.06
N LEU A 678 -10.16 4.17 -19.95
CA LEU A 678 -10.67 5.30 -19.17
C LEU A 678 -10.34 6.64 -19.85
N LYS A 679 -9.11 6.77 -20.35
CA LYS A 679 -8.57 8.06 -20.77
C LYS A 679 -9.20 8.57 -22.07
N GLU A 680 -9.47 7.68 -23.01
CA GLU A 680 -10.09 8.02 -24.29
C GLU A 680 -11.50 8.58 -24.08
N ASN A 681 -12.28 7.96 -23.17
CA ASN A 681 -13.61 8.43 -22.82
C ASN A 681 -13.58 9.78 -22.11
N ILE A 682 -12.63 10.00 -21.19
CA ILE A 682 -12.43 11.31 -20.53
C ILE A 682 -12.09 12.39 -21.56
N ILE A 683 -11.18 12.12 -22.51
CA ILE A 683 -10.77 13.09 -23.54
C ILE A 683 -11.96 13.49 -24.43
N ILE A 684 -12.82 12.55 -24.78
CA ILE A 684 -13.98 12.78 -25.65
C ILE A 684 -15.18 13.36 -24.86
N GLY A 685 -15.18 13.27 -23.53
CA GLY A 685 -16.29 13.71 -22.68
C GLY A 685 -17.42 12.69 -22.57
N LYS A 686 -17.12 11.39 -22.69
CA LYS A 686 -18.04 10.28 -22.42
C LYS A 686 -17.86 9.73 -21.02
N VAL A 687 -18.90 9.04 -20.53
CA VAL A 687 -18.83 8.27 -19.27
C VAL A 687 -17.74 7.19 -19.39
N ILE A 688 -16.94 7.02 -18.35
CA ILE A 688 -15.89 6.01 -18.33
C ILE A 688 -16.47 4.60 -18.21
N PRO A 689 -15.89 3.57 -18.87
CA PRO A 689 -16.40 2.19 -18.82
C PRO A 689 -15.93 1.45 -17.55
N ALA A 690 -16.05 2.10 -16.39
CA ALA A 690 -15.70 1.60 -15.07
C ALA A 690 -16.67 2.15 -14.01
N GLY A 691 -16.76 1.47 -12.88
CA GLY A 691 -17.73 1.78 -11.82
C GLY A 691 -19.15 1.78 -12.36
N THR A 692 -19.93 2.80 -11.99
CA THR A 692 -21.31 3.04 -12.42
C THR A 692 -21.46 3.22 -13.94
N GLY A 693 -20.38 3.57 -14.64
CA GLY A 693 -20.39 3.76 -16.09
C GLY A 693 -20.27 2.49 -16.93
N MET A 694 -20.19 1.30 -16.32
CA MET A 694 -20.23 0.05 -17.05
C MET A 694 -21.60 -0.20 -17.70
N ASP A 695 -21.59 -0.74 -18.92
CA ASP A 695 -22.82 -1.09 -19.66
C ASP A 695 -23.76 -2.00 -18.87
N SER A 696 -23.20 -2.93 -18.07
CA SER A 696 -23.98 -3.82 -17.22
C SER A 696 -24.88 -3.09 -16.22
N TYR A 697 -24.45 -1.92 -15.71
CA TYR A 697 -25.24 -1.12 -14.78
C TYR A 697 -26.19 -0.15 -15.50
N ASN A 698 -25.85 0.27 -16.72
CA ASN A 698 -26.69 1.13 -17.55
C ASN A 698 -27.89 0.41 -18.19
N LEU A 699 -27.89 -0.92 -18.19
CA LEU A 699 -28.97 -1.75 -18.75
C LEU A 699 -30.19 -1.87 -17.82
N PHE A 700 -30.11 -1.41 -16.58
CA PHE A 700 -31.24 -1.41 -15.64
C PHE A 700 -31.99 -0.08 -15.71
N GLY A 701 -33.30 -0.12 -15.95
CA GLY A 701 -34.17 1.03 -15.79
C GLY A 701 -34.31 1.38 -14.31
N LEU A 702 -34.03 2.65 -13.96
CA LEU A 702 -34.24 3.15 -12.60
C LEU A 702 -35.74 3.41 -12.39
N GLU A 703 -36.43 2.49 -11.72
CA GLU A 703 -37.76 2.77 -11.18
C GLU A 703 -37.61 3.51 -9.85
N TYR A 704 -38.00 4.78 -9.83
CA TYR A 704 -38.06 5.57 -8.60
C TYR A 704 -39.50 5.57 -8.07
N PRO A 705 -39.81 4.88 -6.96
CA PRO A 705 -41.14 4.91 -6.38
C PRO A 705 -41.47 6.34 -5.91
N GLY A 706 -42.38 7.02 -6.62
CA GLY A 706 -42.83 8.37 -6.29
C GLY A 706 -42.05 9.53 -6.93
N TYR A 707 -41.14 9.27 -7.88
CA TYR A 707 -40.55 10.35 -8.68
C TYR A 707 -41.55 10.81 -9.75
N VAL A 708 -42.08 12.01 -9.57
CA VAL A 708 -42.73 12.76 -10.65
C VAL A 708 -41.63 13.57 -11.32
N PRO A 709 -41.34 13.37 -12.62
CA PRO A 709 -40.41 14.22 -13.35
C PRO A 709 -40.86 15.67 -13.16
N GLN A 710 -40.03 16.49 -12.51
CA GLN A 710 -40.30 17.92 -12.53
C GLN A 710 -40.18 18.37 -13.98
N THR A 711 -41.24 19.02 -14.49
CA THR A 711 -41.20 19.69 -15.78
C THR A 711 -40.06 20.69 -15.76
N ASN A 712 -38.97 20.38 -16.46
CA ASN A 712 -37.88 21.31 -16.66
C ASN A 712 -38.47 22.60 -17.23
N TYR A 713 -38.26 23.72 -16.54
CA TYR A 713 -38.24 25.01 -17.23
C TYR A 713 -36.99 25.01 -18.11
N SER A 714 -37.14 24.55 -19.35
CA SER A 714 -36.18 24.88 -20.41
C SER A 714 -36.44 26.33 -20.83
N SER A 715 -35.39 27.12 -20.98
CA SER A 715 -35.46 28.46 -21.56
C SER A 715 -35.65 28.42 -23.09
N ASP A 716 -36.32 27.41 -23.62
CA ASP A 716 -36.55 27.22 -25.07
C ASP A 716 -37.94 27.70 -25.51
N ASP A 717 -38.52 28.66 -24.80
CA ASP A 717 -39.56 29.53 -25.36
C ASP A 717 -38.91 30.64 -26.21
N ASP A 718 -38.10 30.25 -27.20
CA ASP A 718 -37.74 31.12 -28.32
C ASP A 718 -38.16 30.44 -29.62
N ALA A 719 -39.30 30.90 -30.11
CA ALA A 719 -39.88 30.49 -31.37
C ALA A 719 -38.93 30.80 -32.53
N GLY A 720 -38.51 29.76 -33.25
CA GLY A 720 -38.31 29.82 -34.69
C GLY A 720 -36.88 29.83 -35.21
N ILE A 721 -36.29 28.64 -35.39
CA ILE A 721 -35.43 28.36 -36.56
C ILE A 721 -35.75 26.95 -37.05
N ALA A 722 -36.50 26.85 -38.16
CA ALA A 722 -36.72 25.59 -38.86
C ALA A 722 -35.44 25.21 -39.63
N VAL A 723 -34.85 24.06 -39.29
CA VAL A 723 -33.76 23.45 -40.07
C VAL A 723 -34.37 22.40 -40.99
N ASP A 724 -34.16 22.59 -42.29
CA ASP A 724 -34.64 21.75 -43.38
C ASP A 724 -34.02 20.32 -43.33
N PRO A 725 -34.83 19.24 -43.22
CA PRO A 725 -34.35 17.87 -43.15
C PRO A 725 -33.75 17.32 -44.45
N GLU A 726 -33.90 17.99 -45.60
CA GLU A 726 -33.35 17.47 -46.88
C GLU A 726 -31.82 17.63 -47.01
N ARG A 727 -31.18 18.38 -46.10
CA ARG A 727 -29.74 18.69 -46.19
C ARG A 727 -28.83 17.72 -45.40
N PHE A 728 -29.38 16.90 -44.52
CA PHE A 728 -28.62 15.94 -43.72
C PHE A 728 -29.30 14.58 -43.76
N GLY A 729 -28.75 13.67 -44.58
CA GLY A 729 -29.24 12.31 -44.73
C GLY A 729 -29.33 11.57 -43.39
N THR A 730 -30.44 10.87 -43.18
CA THR A 730 -30.70 10.06 -41.98
C THR A 730 -29.71 8.88 -41.88
N PRO A 731 -29.00 8.70 -40.75
CA PRO A 731 -28.19 7.51 -40.54
C PRO A 731 -29.09 6.28 -40.32
N LYS A 732 -28.83 5.20 -41.06
CA LYS A 732 -29.48 3.89 -40.88
C LYS A 732 -28.98 3.22 -39.58
N PRO A 733 -29.85 2.55 -38.81
CA PRO A 733 -29.42 1.70 -37.71
C PRO A 733 -28.71 0.46 -38.25
N SER A 734 -27.52 0.16 -37.71
CA SER A 734 -26.77 -1.06 -38.00
C SER A 734 -27.37 -2.26 -37.24
N SER A 735 -27.60 -3.33 -37.98
CA SER A 735 -28.16 -4.61 -37.51
C SER A 735 -27.09 -5.54 -36.93
N SER A 736 -27.18 -5.86 -35.64
CA SER A 736 -26.70 -7.11 -34.97
C SER A 736 -26.88 -6.95 -33.46
N ALA A 737 -27.46 -7.84 -32.65
CA ALA A 737 -27.99 -9.19 -32.81
C ALA A 737 -29.10 -9.36 -31.75
N SER A 738 -30.19 -10.05 -32.08
CA SER A 738 -31.22 -10.44 -31.12
C SER A 738 -30.66 -11.55 -30.22
N VAL A 739 -30.47 -11.26 -28.94
CA VAL A 739 -30.13 -12.28 -27.92
C VAL A 739 -31.44 -12.93 -27.47
N ASP A 740 -31.48 -14.26 -27.53
CA ASP A 740 -32.64 -15.08 -27.21
C ASP A 740 -32.91 -15.06 -25.70
N ALA A 741 -34.11 -14.64 -25.29
CA ALA A 741 -34.47 -14.43 -23.87
C ALA A 741 -34.41 -15.73 -23.03
N SER A 742 -34.35 -16.90 -23.67
CA SER A 742 -34.19 -18.19 -23.02
C SER A 742 -32.77 -18.47 -22.51
N GLU A 743 -31.72 -17.85 -23.08
CA GLU A 743 -30.34 -18.03 -22.59
C GLU A 743 -30.12 -17.32 -21.25
N LEU A 744 -30.77 -16.16 -21.03
CA LEU A 744 -30.69 -15.37 -19.79
C LEU A 744 -31.33 -16.07 -18.57
N GLN A 745 -32.32 -16.93 -18.76
CA GLN A 745 -32.96 -17.67 -17.66
C GLN A 745 -32.02 -18.69 -17.00
N SER A 746 -31.07 -19.25 -17.76
CA SER A 746 -30.11 -20.22 -17.23
C SER A 746 -28.97 -19.58 -16.42
N VAL A 747 -28.72 -18.29 -16.61
CA VAL A 747 -27.59 -17.56 -16.01
C VAL A 747 -27.96 -16.92 -14.67
N LEU A 748 -29.22 -16.52 -14.45
CA LEU A 748 -29.58 -15.68 -13.30
C LEU A 748 -30.63 -16.28 -12.33
N GLY A 749 -31.24 -17.43 -12.63
CA GLY A 749 -32.04 -18.17 -11.64
C GLY A 749 -33.28 -17.45 -11.07
N VAL A 750 -33.79 -16.40 -11.72
CA VAL A 750 -34.96 -15.62 -11.25
C VAL A 750 -36.12 -15.76 -12.24
N SER A 751 -37.31 -16.11 -11.74
CA SER A 751 -38.54 -16.21 -12.54
C SER A 751 -39.22 -14.84 -12.72
N VAL A 752 -39.43 -14.42 -13.96
CA VAL A 752 -40.19 -13.19 -14.31
C VAL A 752 -41.65 -13.57 -14.60
N LEU A 753 -42.61 -12.90 -13.94
CA LEU A 753 -44.04 -13.02 -14.24
C LEU A 753 -44.42 -12.11 -15.44
N PRO A 754 -45.41 -12.48 -16.27
CA PRO A 754 -45.72 -11.72 -17.48
C PRO A 754 -46.51 -10.44 -17.16
N ALA A 755 -46.20 -9.37 -17.90
CA ALA A 755 -46.84 -8.06 -17.84
C ALA A 755 -48.28 -8.11 -18.37
N GLY A 756 -49.22 -7.51 -17.64
CA GLY A 756 -50.63 -7.39 -18.02
C GLY A 756 -50.88 -6.29 -19.05
N GLU A 757 -51.79 -6.57 -19.98
CA GLU A 757 -52.22 -5.70 -21.08
C GLU A 757 -53.03 -4.47 -20.61
N ASN A 758 -52.83 -3.36 -21.32
CA ASN A 758 -53.54 -2.09 -21.16
C ASN A 758 -55.04 -2.18 -21.48
N GLY A 759 -55.86 -1.48 -20.69
CA GLY A 759 -57.29 -1.25 -20.93
C GLY A 759 -57.64 0.24 -20.96
N ALA A 760 -58.16 0.67 -22.11
CA ALA A 760 -58.56 2.00 -22.58
C ALA A 760 -59.63 2.80 -21.78
N ALA A 761 -59.59 4.14 -22.01
CA ALA A 761 -60.71 5.10 -22.25
C ALA A 761 -61.73 5.37 -21.11
N ASP A 762 -62.36 6.55 -20.92
CA ASP A 762 -62.48 7.82 -21.64
C ASP A 762 -63.16 8.86 -20.70
N GLU A 763 -62.96 10.16 -21.04
CA GLU A 763 -63.87 11.32 -20.96
C GLU A 763 -64.57 11.82 -19.66
N ALA A 764 -64.37 13.14 -19.45
CA ALA A 764 -65.39 14.22 -19.33
C ALA A 764 -65.68 14.92 -17.98
N THR A 765 -65.53 16.26 -18.07
CA THR A 765 -66.36 17.38 -17.54
C THR A 765 -66.13 17.98 -16.15
N ASP A 766 -65.74 19.27 -16.19
CA ASP A 766 -66.22 20.46 -15.46
C ASP A 766 -66.79 20.32 -14.04
N ASP A 767 -66.23 21.07 -13.07
CA ASP A 767 -66.86 22.31 -12.56
C ASP A 767 -66.07 22.95 -11.40
N ILE A 768 -66.08 24.28 -11.37
CA ILE A 768 -65.53 25.19 -10.35
C ILE A 768 -66.56 25.36 -9.19
N PRO A 769 -66.13 25.57 -7.94
CA PRO A 769 -66.35 26.87 -7.26
C PRO A 769 -65.12 27.28 -6.41
N ALA A 770 -64.58 28.51 -6.49
CA ALA A 770 -65.04 29.82 -6.01
C ALA A 770 -65.01 30.03 -4.47
N GLU A 771 -64.19 31.03 -4.08
CA GLU A 771 -64.12 31.80 -2.81
C GLU A 771 -63.53 31.09 -1.57
N SER A 772 -62.67 31.72 -0.74
CA SER A 772 -62.61 33.12 -0.33
C SER A 772 -61.19 33.63 0.01
N ASP A 773 -60.97 34.90 -0.29
CA ASP A 773 -59.90 35.78 0.21
C ASP A 773 -59.89 35.87 1.75
N ASP A 774 -58.71 36.07 2.34
CA ASP A 774 -58.48 37.09 3.37
C ASP A 774 -56.97 37.34 3.62
N ASP A 775 -56.62 38.63 3.50
CA ASP A 775 -55.62 39.40 4.25
C ASP A 775 -54.10 39.19 4.07
N ALA A 776 -53.57 39.96 3.12
CA ALA A 776 -52.76 41.18 3.33
C ALA A 776 -51.59 41.24 4.36
N ALA A 777 -50.49 41.79 3.82
CA ALA A 777 -49.57 42.78 4.38
C ALA A 777 -48.17 42.31 4.85
N ASP A 778 -47.17 42.80 4.09
CA ASP A 778 -45.94 43.48 4.52
C ASP A 778 -45.13 42.90 5.70
N ASP A 779 -43.86 42.56 5.47
CA ASP A 779 -42.81 43.58 5.45
C ASP A 779 -41.43 42.98 5.13
N ASN A 780 -40.62 43.77 4.42
CA ASN A 780 -39.19 43.56 4.20
C ASN A 780 -38.37 43.73 5.49
N ALA A 781 -37.38 42.86 5.69
CA ALA A 781 -36.02 43.20 6.16
C ALA A 781 -35.05 42.03 5.92
#